data_AF-A0A418WT88-F1
#
_entry.id   AF-A0A418WT88-F1
#
_cell.length_a   1.000
_cell.length_b   1.000
_cell.length_c   1.000
_cell.angle_alpha   90.00
_cell.angle_beta   90.00
_cell.angle_gamma   90.00
#
_symmetry.space_group_name_H-M   'P 1'
#
loop_
_entity.id
_entity.type
_entity.pdbx_description
1 polymer ?
#
loop_
_entity_poly.entity_id
_entity_poly.type
_entity_poly.pdbx_seq_one_letter_code
_entity_poly.pdbx_strand_id
1 'polypeptide(L)'
;MIEQHEIPADEALIVTDEDGEVVGDTGTEVVVDGRKISVGNTFFRGESTIFYPTRDELRKPEGIGRYFLSGWVPAVSSARPGEQVLVLGCDIVSDLLRAAQAHGLTSTGLPGALDGGIAHVHGLRRVLAAALDQAADPVLGLDDQDLAALRAVVGCAETIVLCPGQSQYHVSQQPVQHLHLAPYLAGGAGPGVVDCLTATHAETVADLAACYRLLRQARPQAQIVLAVSPLPLAQNLSSFGPLVASIASKSTVRSAVDDFYRQARPGDDRLHYFPAFELVQTGLNYPFLADRRSLAPHALALLGTAFARAFALGVDDDALAAAHVEARQADFAAGEALRANPPVPLATAPHPLAWPDEAAMAADTTLEHAVLKGLMPAAPFVNADRTLIAFGSCFANNISRYLNTIGYNVATRRDAIAYVSRMGDGIVNTFAIRQQFEWAWEGKVPQVELWHDYKATEFGYDEGIRLRTRELFDMGDVFIITLGLSEVWYDEPTGEVFWRAVPADKYDPGRHKFRMISQAESLENLHAIYRLIRAHRPAAKIVFTVSPIPLMATFRGAATIVASAVSKAILRSAVDEFFQAHQAADPELYYFPAYEVVTGCFHEPFTPDLRHPFLHTILLNMKMFERYFCDSGLGDAQIAEFLAEVRYRDLALNGADRPLVMARIKEEADEWRGDGKVPCIESVARLKARDDVIAARAKERDEATALRQQELTAKRDEALAAREAAAEERRKAAEQRRLEAEAARAARARPAR
;
A
#
# COMPACT_ATOMS: atom_id res chain seq x y z
N MET A 1 0.71 -30.80 -27.71
CA MET A 1 1.66 -31.12 -26.62
C MET A 1 2.29 -29.80 -26.24
N ILE A 2 1.76 -29.18 -25.20
CA ILE A 2 2.12 -27.83 -24.75
C ILE A 2 3.17 -28.07 -23.66
N GLU A 3 4.43 -27.76 -23.97
CA GLU A 3 5.49 -27.77 -22.98
C GLU A 3 5.14 -26.79 -21.86
N GLN A 4 5.29 -27.27 -20.63
CA GLN A 4 5.14 -26.51 -19.41
C GLN A 4 6.06 -25.29 -19.50
N HIS A 5 5.48 -24.09 -19.57
CA HIS A 5 6.23 -22.87 -19.33
C HIS A 5 6.64 -22.87 -17.85
N GLU A 6 7.85 -23.35 -17.58
CA GLU A 6 8.56 -23.02 -16.36
C GLU A 6 8.56 -21.50 -16.19
N ILE A 7 8.12 -21.06 -15.01
CA ILE A 7 8.30 -19.70 -14.52
C ILE A 7 9.82 -19.41 -14.58
N PRO A 8 10.27 -18.23 -15.03
CA PRO A 8 11.68 -17.87 -14.88
C PRO A 8 12.09 -18.05 -13.41
N ALA A 9 13.07 -18.92 -13.17
CA ALA A 9 13.62 -19.27 -11.85
C ALA A 9 14.33 -18.11 -11.12
N ASP A 10 14.04 -16.87 -11.49
CA ASP A 10 14.79 -15.66 -11.19
C ASP A 10 13.87 -14.45 -10.86
N GLU A 11 12.54 -14.64 -10.79
CA GLU A 11 11.70 -13.82 -9.92
C GLU A 11 12.02 -14.23 -8.48
N ALA A 12 12.84 -13.44 -7.78
CA ALA A 12 13.33 -13.71 -6.43
C ALA A 12 12.21 -14.03 -5.41
N LEU A 13 11.74 -15.26 -5.42
CA LEU A 13 11.49 -16.02 -4.21
C LEU A 13 12.86 -16.40 -3.68
N ILE A 14 13.03 -16.12 -2.39
CA ILE A 14 13.93 -16.82 -1.51
C ILE A 14 13.83 -18.33 -1.85
N VAL A 15 14.82 -18.86 -2.57
CA VAL A 15 14.86 -20.29 -2.89
C VAL A 15 15.41 -20.98 -1.64
N THR A 16 14.52 -21.60 -0.88
CA THR A 16 14.86 -22.66 0.07
C THR A 16 14.18 -23.93 -0.41
N ASP A 17 14.90 -25.05 -0.46
CA ASP A 17 14.29 -26.35 -0.64
C ASP A 17 13.41 -26.75 0.58
N GLU A 18 12.78 -27.92 0.52
CA GLU A 18 11.88 -28.43 1.57
C GLU A 18 12.58 -28.61 2.94
N ASP A 19 13.92 -28.62 2.96
CA ASP A 19 14.76 -28.78 4.15
C ASP A 19 15.46 -27.47 4.60
N GLY A 20 15.32 -26.37 3.85
CA GLY A 20 15.88 -25.07 4.19
C GLY A 20 17.30 -24.79 3.67
N GLU A 21 17.84 -25.60 2.76
CA GLU A 21 19.14 -25.36 2.13
C GLU A 21 19.04 -24.68 0.75
N VAL A 22 20.11 -23.94 0.42
CA VAL A 22 20.22 -23.09 -0.78
C VAL A 22 20.64 -23.93 -1.97
N VAL A 23 19.81 -24.01 -3.02
CA VAL A 23 20.16 -24.67 -4.27
C VAL A 23 20.42 -23.63 -5.37
N GLY A 24 21.70 -23.50 -5.77
CA GLY A 24 22.12 -23.10 -7.13
C GLY A 24 22.05 -21.63 -7.54
N ASP A 25 23.09 -20.86 -7.23
CA ASP A 25 23.98 -20.10 -8.14
C ASP A 25 24.88 -19.24 -7.22
N THR A 26 26.06 -18.87 -7.71
CA THR A 26 27.13 -18.12 -7.04
C THR A 26 26.75 -16.68 -6.66
N GLY A 27 25.57 -16.47 -6.08
CA GLY A 27 24.97 -15.19 -5.71
C GLY A 27 25.58 -14.53 -4.47
N THR A 28 25.21 -13.27 -4.24
CA THR A 28 25.52 -12.56 -3.00
C THR A 28 24.59 -13.06 -1.90
N GLU A 29 25.16 -13.50 -0.77
CA GLU A 29 24.36 -13.84 0.41
C GLU A 29 23.79 -12.57 1.03
N VAL A 30 22.47 -12.41 0.95
CA VAL A 30 21.75 -11.38 1.71
C VAL A 30 21.00 -12.07 2.83
N VAL A 31 20.95 -11.45 4.01
CA VAL A 31 20.14 -11.99 5.10
C VAL A 31 18.76 -11.35 5.03
N VAL A 32 17.76 -12.17 4.72
CA VAL A 32 16.34 -11.80 4.81
C VAL A 32 15.68 -12.73 5.83
N ASP A 33 14.99 -12.16 6.83
CA ASP A 33 14.40 -12.91 7.95
C ASP A 33 15.41 -13.74 8.77
N GLY A 34 16.67 -13.31 8.84
CA GLY A 34 17.72 -14.09 9.50
C GLY A 34 18.16 -15.34 8.73
N ARG A 35 17.58 -15.60 7.55
CA ARG A 35 17.99 -16.65 6.62
C ARG A 35 18.91 -16.07 5.56
N LYS A 36 19.98 -16.80 5.24
CA LYS A 36 20.84 -16.47 4.11
C LYS A 36 20.08 -16.81 2.84
N ILE A 37 19.83 -15.81 2.02
CA ILE A 37 19.21 -15.97 0.70
C ILE A 37 20.27 -15.65 -0.35
N SER A 38 20.41 -16.53 -1.35
CA SER A 38 21.25 -16.25 -2.51
C SER A 38 20.46 -15.34 -3.43
N VAL A 39 20.92 -14.10 -3.59
CA VAL A 39 20.38 -13.20 -4.60
C VAL A 39 21.25 -13.30 -5.84
N GLY A 40 20.63 -13.61 -6.99
CA GLY A 40 21.34 -13.84 -8.25
C GLY A 40 22.29 -12.69 -8.61
N ASN A 41 23.55 -13.03 -8.93
CA ASN A 41 24.62 -12.11 -9.33
C ASN A 41 24.52 -11.66 -10.79
N THR A 42 23.45 -12.03 -11.49
CA THR A 42 23.21 -11.79 -12.91
C THR A 42 23.17 -10.29 -13.27
N PHE A 43 22.68 -9.45 -12.35
CA PHE A 43 22.52 -8.01 -12.56
C PHE A 43 23.31 -7.21 -11.54
N PHE A 44 23.91 -6.11 -11.99
CA PHE A 44 24.65 -5.21 -11.12
C PHE A 44 23.74 -4.67 -10.02
N ARG A 45 24.15 -4.89 -8.77
CA ARG A 45 23.43 -4.44 -7.57
C ARG A 45 24.07 -3.21 -6.92
N GLY A 46 25.25 -2.75 -7.33
CA GLY A 46 25.90 -1.61 -6.66
C GLY A 46 26.30 -1.91 -5.20
N GLU A 47 27.10 -1.00 -4.63
CA GLU A 47 27.63 -1.15 -3.26
C GLU A 47 26.59 -0.82 -2.17
N SER A 48 25.50 -0.14 -2.55
CA SER A 48 24.50 0.41 -1.62
C SER A 48 23.07 -0.05 -1.93
N THR A 49 22.90 -1.22 -2.55
CA THR A 49 21.56 -1.80 -2.74
C THR A 49 20.93 -2.11 -1.39
N ILE A 50 19.72 -1.60 -1.20
CA ILE A 50 18.89 -1.88 -0.02
C ILE A 50 17.63 -2.57 -0.52
N PHE A 51 17.32 -3.73 0.06
CA PHE A 51 16.14 -4.52 -0.29
C PHE A 51 14.90 -4.02 0.45
N TYR A 52 13.73 -4.30 -0.13
CA TYR A 52 12.47 -4.06 0.56
C TYR A 52 12.33 -5.03 1.75
N PRO A 53 11.92 -4.56 2.94
CA PRO A 53 11.79 -5.43 4.09
C PRO A 53 10.64 -6.42 3.94
N THR A 54 10.79 -7.59 4.56
CA THR A 54 9.64 -8.44 4.89
C THR A 54 8.87 -7.87 6.07
N ARG A 55 7.69 -8.42 6.33
CA ARG A 55 6.90 -8.07 7.50
C ARG A 55 7.60 -8.40 8.81
N ASP A 56 8.33 -9.52 8.86
CA ASP A 56 9.00 -9.93 10.09
C ASP A 56 10.24 -9.07 10.37
N GLU A 57 10.95 -8.61 9.33
CA GLU A 57 11.99 -7.59 9.47
C GLU A 57 11.43 -6.25 9.92
N LEU A 58 10.32 -5.81 9.34
CA LEU A 58 9.69 -4.56 9.70
C LEU A 58 9.19 -4.57 11.15
N ARG A 59 8.79 -5.72 11.68
CA ARG A 59 8.31 -5.91 13.06
C ARG A 59 9.41 -5.90 14.12
N LYS A 60 10.68 -5.99 13.72
CA LYS A 60 11.79 -5.92 14.69
C LYS A 60 11.82 -4.53 15.33
N PRO A 61 12.27 -4.40 16.59
CA PRO A 61 12.28 -3.11 17.28
C PRO A 61 12.97 -2.00 16.46
N GLU A 62 14.08 -2.31 15.80
CA GLU A 62 14.86 -1.41 14.94
C GLU A 62 14.25 -1.13 13.54
N GLY A 63 13.11 -1.75 13.21
CA GLY A 63 12.50 -1.70 11.87
C GLY A 63 12.25 -0.28 11.36
N ILE A 64 11.77 0.62 12.24
CA ILE A 64 11.52 2.03 11.89
C ILE A 64 12.81 2.77 11.54
N GLY A 65 13.84 2.65 12.38
CA GLY A 65 15.14 3.27 12.13
C GLY A 65 15.77 2.76 10.82
N ARG A 66 15.70 1.45 10.58
CA ARG A 66 16.34 0.78 9.44
C ARG A 66 15.62 1.02 8.11
N TYR A 67 14.29 0.91 8.08
CA TYR A 67 13.51 0.87 6.84
C TYR A 67 12.68 2.13 6.54
N PHE A 68 12.76 3.16 7.38
CA PHE A 68 12.21 4.48 7.08
C PHE A 68 13.24 5.60 7.22
N LEU A 69 13.96 5.65 8.34
CA LEU A 69 14.84 6.79 8.65
C LEU A 69 16.20 6.72 7.95
N SER A 70 16.73 5.51 7.73
CA SER A 70 18.06 5.28 7.16
C SER A 70 18.25 5.99 5.81
N GLY A 71 19.32 6.81 5.72
CA GLY A 71 19.69 7.58 4.53
C GLY A 71 18.83 8.83 4.25
N TRP A 72 17.74 9.03 4.99
CA TRP A 72 16.83 10.18 4.80
C TRP A 72 16.98 11.27 5.85
N VAL A 73 17.33 10.87 7.08
CA VAL A 73 17.56 11.79 8.20
C VAL A 73 19.05 11.87 8.56
N PRO A 74 19.50 12.94 9.24
CA PRO A 74 20.87 13.04 9.73
C PRO A 74 21.28 11.83 10.58
N ALA A 75 22.51 11.36 10.43
CA ALA A 75 23.06 10.26 11.24
C ALA A 75 23.27 10.67 12.71
N VAL A 76 23.52 11.95 12.96
CA VAL A 76 23.62 12.54 14.30
C VAL A 76 22.70 13.75 14.34
N SER A 77 21.80 13.79 15.32
CA SER A 77 20.92 14.93 15.54
C SER A 77 21.76 16.19 15.79
N SER A 78 21.49 17.25 15.02
CA SER A 78 22.17 18.53 15.14
C SER A 78 21.43 19.54 16.03
N ALA A 79 20.24 19.20 16.52
CA ALA A 79 19.45 20.07 17.39
C ALA A 79 19.99 20.10 18.84
N ARG A 80 19.65 21.15 19.59
CA ARG A 80 20.01 21.36 21.01
C ARG A 80 18.76 21.41 21.90
N PRO A 81 18.82 21.05 23.20
CA PRO A 81 17.64 21.05 24.04
C PRO A 81 17.18 22.50 24.23
N GLY A 82 15.89 22.77 24.02
CA GLY A 82 15.35 24.13 24.03
C GLY A 82 15.47 24.91 22.71
N GLU A 83 15.86 24.27 21.61
CA GLU A 83 15.70 24.86 20.27
C GLU A 83 14.22 25.05 19.92
N GLN A 84 13.91 26.16 19.23
CA GLN A 84 12.60 26.43 18.68
C GLN A 84 12.40 25.70 17.35
N VAL A 85 11.43 24.79 17.36
CA VAL A 85 10.92 24.13 16.17
C VAL A 85 9.65 24.84 15.71
N LEU A 86 9.69 25.38 14.49
CA LEU A 86 8.53 25.88 13.77
C LEU A 86 8.10 24.82 12.76
N VAL A 87 6.81 24.52 12.70
CA VAL A 87 6.26 23.60 11.71
C VAL A 87 5.17 24.34 10.94
N LEU A 88 5.27 24.33 9.62
CA LEU A 88 4.39 25.02 8.68
C LEU A 88 3.75 23.97 7.76
N GLY A 89 2.42 23.93 7.67
CA GLY A 89 1.73 22.90 6.88
C GLY A 89 0.33 22.59 7.37
N CYS A 90 -0.19 21.42 7.01
CA CYS A 90 -1.54 20.97 7.38
C CYS A 90 -1.69 20.54 8.86
N ASP A 91 -2.92 20.26 9.30
CA ASP A 91 -3.37 19.90 10.66
C ASP A 91 -2.49 18.92 11.48
N ILE A 92 -1.75 18.00 10.84
CA ILE A 92 -0.79 17.12 11.55
C ILE A 92 0.30 17.91 12.29
N VAL A 93 0.53 19.16 11.88
CA VAL A 93 1.49 20.09 12.46
C VAL A 93 1.28 20.25 13.96
N SER A 94 0.06 20.50 14.41
CA SER A 94 -0.24 20.73 15.83
C SER A 94 -0.12 19.44 16.66
N ASP A 95 -0.39 18.29 16.04
CA ASP A 95 -0.24 16.98 16.65
C ASP A 95 1.22 16.56 16.78
N LEU A 96 2.00 16.74 15.72
CA LEU A 96 3.45 16.50 15.72
C LEU A 96 4.14 17.38 16.76
N LEU A 97 3.75 18.65 16.85
CA LEU A 97 4.30 19.58 17.83
C LEU A 97 3.95 19.19 19.27
N ARG A 98 2.72 18.72 19.54
CA ARG A 98 2.34 18.20 20.86
C ARG A 98 3.11 16.93 21.22
N ALA A 99 3.27 16.01 20.27
CA ALA A 99 4.04 14.80 20.48
C ALA A 99 5.54 15.10 20.70
N ALA A 100 6.08 16.08 19.97
CA ALA A 100 7.44 16.57 20.12
C ALA A 100 7.70 17.27 21.47
N GLN A 101 6.72 18.04 21.98
CA GLN A 101 6.79 18.67 23.30
C GLN A 101 6.91 17.65 24.44
N ALA A 102 6.32 16.46 24.30
CA ALA A 102 6.45 15.37 25.29
C ALA A 102 7.91 14.91 25.47
N HIS A 103 8.79 15.20 24.50
CA HIS A 103 10.22 14.92 24.55
C HIS A 103 11.09 16.16 24.85
N GLY A 104 10.49 17.23 25.40
CA GLY A 104 11.24 18.40 25.89
C GLY A 104 11.57 19.47 24.84
N LEU A 105 10.95 19.41 23.66
CA LEU A 105 11.07 20.47 22.65
C LEU A 105 10.20 21.69 23.01
N THR A 106 10.78 22.87 22.90
CA THR A 106 10.02 24.13 22.92
C THR A 106 9.52 24.42 21.51
N SER A 107 8.22 24.26 21.27
CA SER A 107 7.62 24.56 19.97
C SER A 107 6.73 25.79 20.03
N THR A 108 6.69 26.54 18.93
CA THR A 108 5.77 27.65 18.74
C THR A 108 4.94 27.35 17.50
N GLY A 109 3.63 27.20 17.69
CA GLY A 109 2.68 27.04 16.58
C GLY A 109 2.49 28.34 15.81
N LEU A 110 1.71 28.28 14.73
CA LEU A 110 1.32 29.47 13.99
C LEU A 110 0.37 30.35 14.84
N PRO A 111 0.53 31.68 14.84
CA PRO A 111 -0.32 32.57 15.64
C PRO A 111 -1.71 32.74 15.01
N GLY A 112 -2.73 32.98 15.85
CA GLY A 112 -4.02 33.52 15.44
C GLY A 112 -4.77 32.67 14.41
N ALA A 113 -5.19 33.29 13.29
CA ALA A 113 -6.00 32.65 12.26
C ALA A 113 -5.29 31.55 11.45
N LEU A 114 -3.98 31.39 11.63
CA LEU A 114 -3.13 30.42 10.94
C LEU A 114 -2.96 29.08 11.70
N ASP A 115 -3.46 28.99 12.93
CA ASP A 115 -3.36 27.79 13.79
C ASP A 115 -4.08 26.55 13.20
N GLY A 116 -5.00 26.76 12.26
CA GLY A 116 -5.68 25.71 11.50
C GLY A 116 -4.86 25.10 10.36
N GLY A 117 -3.61 25.50 10.17
CA GLY A 117 -2.71 24.95 9.16
C GLY A 117 -2.91 25.49 7.74
N ILE A 118 -1.86 25.39 6.93
CA ILE A 118 -1.83 25.74 5.50
C ILE A 118 -1.47 24.46 4.72
N ALA A 119 -2.49 23.78 4.21
CA ALA A 119 -2.32 22.44 3.65
C ALA A 119 -1.71 22.43 2.25
N HIS A 120 -1.76 23.50 1.47
CA HIS A 120 -1.23 23.54 0.10
C HIS A 120 -0.01 24.45 -0.04
N VAL A 121 0.97 24.03 -0.85
CA VAL A 121 2.26 24.74 -1.01
C VAL A 121 2.06 26.18 -1.51
N HIS A 122 1.10 26.40 -2.40
CA HIS A 122 0.82 27.73 -2.94
C HIS A 122 0.39 28.73 -1.85
N GLY A 123 -0.46 28.28 -0.92
CA GLY A 123 -0.91 29.10 0.21
C GLY A 123 0.24 29.40 1.14
N LEU A 124 1.10 28.40 1.40
CA LEU A 124 2.29 28.56 2.21
C LEU A 124 3.25 29.59 1.60
N ARG A 125 3.47 29.55 0.28
CA ARG A 125 4.30 30.55 -0.42
C ARG A 125 3.73 31.94 -0.25
N ARG A 126 2.43 32.12 -0.46
CA ARG A 126 1.76 33.44 -0.34
C ARG A 126 1.89 34.00 1.06
N VAL A 127 1.62 33.19 2.07
CA VAL A 127 1.75 33.58 3.49
C VAL A 127 3.20 33.94 3.84
N LEU A 128 4.18 33.14 3.41
CA LEU A 128 5.59 33.45 3.62
C LEU A 128 6.04 34.70 2.86
N ALA A 129 5.59 34.92 1.63
CA ALA A 129 5.93 36.11 0.85
C ALA A 129 5.36 37.39 1.48
N ALA A 130 4.11 37.34 1.94
CA ALA A 130 3.49 38.44 2.66
C ALA A 130 4.26 38.75 3.96
N ALA A 131 4.62 37.73 4.73
CA ALA A 131 5.29 37.90 6.00
C ALA A 131 6.77 38.28 5.88
N LEU A 132 7.53 37.72 4.93
CA LEU A 132 9.00 37.81 4.89
C LEU A 132 9.53 38.73 3.79
N ASP A 133 8.81 38.88 2.68
CA ASP A 133 9.19 39.73 1.54
C ASP A 133 8.31 41.00 1.43
N GLN A 134 7.38 41.19 2.37
CA GLN A 134 6.45 42.33 2.40
C GLN A 134 5.62 42.47 1.11
N ALA A 135 5.33 41.36 0.44
CA ALA A 135 4.47 41.35 -0.73
C ALA A 135 3.01 41.59 -0.30
N ALA A 136 2.33 42.54 -0.93
CA ALA A 136 0.91 42.77 -0.67
C ALA A 136 0.08 41.60 -1.24
N ASP A 137 -0.73 40.97 -0.40
CA ASP A 137 -1.68 39.95 -0.81
C ASP A 137 -3.04 40.17 -0.14
N PRO A 138 -3.95 40.95 -0.77
CA PRO A 138 -5.21 41.35 -0.16
C PRO A 138 -6.21 40.19 0.03
N VAL A 139 -5.92 39.01 -0.51
CA VAL A 139 -6.81 37.83 -0.45
C VAL A 139 -6.54 36.98 0.79
N LEU A 140 -5.35 37.07 1.38
CA LEU A 140 -4.99 36.28 2.57
C LEU A 140 -5.74 36.70 3.83
N GLY A 141 -6.30 37.91 3.88
CA GLY A 141 -7.07 38.37 5.05
C GLY A 141 -6.28 38.41 6.37
N LEU A 142 -4.94 38.35 6.31
CA LEU A 142 -4.04 38.47 7.46
C LEU A 142 -3.79 39.94 7.75
N ASP A 143 -3.84 40.32 9.02
CA ASP A 143 -3.52 41.68 9.46
C ASP A 143 -2.01 41.85 9.72
N ASP A 144 -1.59 43.10 9.97
CA ASP A 144 -0.18 43.43 10.24
C ASP A 144 0.36 42.73 11.49
N GLN A 145 -0.51 42.40 12.46
CA GLN A 145 -0.13 41.71 13.68
C GLN A 145 0.15 40.23 13.42
N ASP A 146 -0.69 39.55 12.63
CA ASP A 146 -0.49 38.17 12.19
C ASP A 146 0.82 38.02 11.41
N LEU A 147 1.07 38.92 10.45
CA LEU A 147 2.28 38.92 9.62
C LEU A 147 3.54 39.21 10.45
N ALA A 148 3.46 40.15 11.41
CA ALA A 148 4.56 40.45 12.32
C ALA A 148 4.87 39.26 13.25
N ALA A 149 3.84 38.60 13.77
CA ALA A 149 3.99 37.42 14.61
C ALA A 149 4.62 36.25 13.83
N LEU A 150 4.16 35.98 12.60
CA LEU A 150 4.78 34.96 11.74
C LEU A 150 6.25 35.29 11.44
N ARG A 151 6.57 36.54 11.09
CA ARG A 151 7.95 36.98 10.86
C ARG A 151 8.81 36.78 12.12
N ALA A 152 8.28 37.09 13.30
CA ALA A 152 8.99 36.91 14.56
C ALA A 152 9.29 35.42 14.83
N VAL A 153 8.30 34.54 14.69
CA VAL A 153 8.46 33.10 14.93
C VAL A 153 9.42 32.46 13.93
N VAL A 154 9.31 32.81 12.63
CA VAL A 154 10.32 32.39 11.64
C VAL A 154 11.70 32.93 12.02
N GLY A 155 11.77 34.18 12.49
CA GLY A 155 13.01 34.86 12.89
C GLY A 155 13.78 34.19 14.04
N CYS A 156 13.12 33.44 14.92
CA CYS A 156 13.74 32.73 16.03
C CYS A 156 13.87 31.22 15.83
N ALA A 157 13.17 30.61 14.88
CA ALA A 157 13.25 29.16 14.66
C ALA A 157 14.67 28.70 14.28
N GLU A 158 15.15 27.66 14.96
CA GLU A 158 16.37 26.92 14.60
C GLU A 158 16.06 25.75 13.66
N THR A 159 14.87 25.16 13.76
CA THR A 159 14.40 24.11 12.84
C THR A 159 13.03 24.50 12.30
N ILE A 160 12.88 24.43 10.98
CA ILE A 160 11.65 24.77 10.26
C ILE A 160 11.20 23.54 9.47
N VAL A 161 10.07 22.96 9.84
CA VAL A 161 9.46 21.84 9.12
C VAL A 161 8.44 22.38 8.12
N LEU A 162 8.57 22.02 6.84
CA LEU A 162 7.57 22.25 5.82
C LEU A 162 6.82 20.94 5.54
N CYS A 163 5.53 20.90 5.89
CA CYS A 163 4.68 19.71 5.75
C CYS A 163 3.45 20.00 4.87
N PRO A 164 3.62 20.16 3.55
CA PRO A 164 2.48 20.26 2.64
C PRO A 164 1.61 19.00 2.67
N GLY A 165 0.32 19.20 2.51
CA GLY A 165 -0.72 18.18 2.58
C GLY A 165 -1.54 17.98 1.31
N GLN A 166 -1.59 18.93 0.38
CA GLN A 166 -2.41 18.75 -0.84
C GLN A 166 -1.98 19.66 -1.99
N SER A 167 -2.30 19.24 -3.22
CA SER A 167 -2.17 20.03 -4.45
C SER A 167 -3.46 20.77 -4.84
N GLN A 168 -4.61 20.41 -4.25
CA GLN A 168 -5.89 21.07 -4.51
C GLN A 168 -6.05 22.32 -3.64
N TYR A 169 -6.56 23.41 -4.22
CA TYR A 169 -6.81 24.66 -3.50
C TYR A 169 -7.91 25.49 -4.14
N HIS A 170 -8.47 26.40 -3.35
CA HIS A 170 -9.51 27.34 -3.80
C HIS A 170 -8.91 28.70 -4.17
N VAL A 171 -9.52 29.36 -5.15
CA VAL A 171 -9.24 30.77 -5.44
C VAL A 171 -10.53 31.58 -5.25
N SER A 172 -10.46 32.61 -4.40
CA SER A 172 -11.49 33.65 -4.29
C SER A 172 -11.06 34.87 -5.10
N GLN A 173 -11.97 35.42 -5.91
CA GLN A 173 -11.76 36.69 -6.62
C GLN A 173 -12.14 37.92 -5.77
N GLN A 174 -12.72 37.74 -4.57
CA GLN A 174 -13.05 38.82 -3.66
C GLN A 174 -12.19 38.79 -2.38
N PRO A 175 -11.77 39.96 -1.85
CA PRO A 175 -11.15 40.04 -0.52
C PRO A 175 -12.11 39.44 0.51
N VAL A 176 -11.66 38.46 1.28
CA VAL A 176 -12.51 37.76 2.26
C VAL A 176 -12.73 38.68 3.46
N GLN A 177 -13.77 39.52 3.42
CA GLN A 177 -14.18 40.34 4.56
C GLN A 177 -15.00 39.46 5.52
N HIS A 178 -14.36 38.99 6.60
CA HIS A 178 -14.98 38.31 7.76
C HIS A 178 -15.32 36.80 7.67
N LEU A 179 -14.53 35.98 6.97
CA LEU A 179 -14.64 34.52 7.10
C LEU A 179 -13.44 33.94 7.85
N HIS A 180 -13.70 33.03 8.79
CA HIS A 180 -12.67 32.16 9.38
C HIS A 180 -11.79 31.60 8.25
N LEU A 181 -10.49 31.90 8.27
CA LEU A 181 -9.50 31.48 7.26
C LEU A 181 -9.30 29.96 7.19
N ALA A 182 -9.73 29.24 8.22
CA ALA A 182 -9.55 27.81 8.40
C ALA A 182 -10.02 26.94 7.21
N PRO A 183 -11.18 27.14 6.56
CA PRO A 183 -11.55 26.35 5.40
C PRO A 183 -10.60 26.61 4.22
N TYR A 184 -10.29 27.87 3.90
CA TYR A 184 -9.49 28.19 2.70
C TYR A 184 -8.03 27.73 2.78
N LEU A 185 -7.43 27.73 3.98
CA LEU A 185 -6.04 27.31 4.20
C LEU A 185 -5.92 25.82 4.57
N ALA A 186 -6.92 25.24 5.25
CA ALA A 186 -6.94 23.82 5.64
C ALA A 186 -7.70 22.90 4.66
N GLY A 187 -8.24 23.43 3.54
CA GLY A 187 -8.87 22.64 2.49
C GLY A 187 -10.39 22.43 2.58
N GLY A 188 -11.12 23.27 3.30
CA GLY A 188 -12.59 23.37 3.27
C GLY A 188 -13.13 24.51 2.38
N ALA A 189 -14.28 24.29 1.76
CA ALA A 189 -15.00 25.33 1.01
C ALA A 189 -15.83 26.23 1.95
N GLY A 190 -15.52 27.54 2.02
CA GLY A 190 -16.38 28.54 2.66
C GLY A 190 -17.51 29.03 1.72
N PRO A 191 -18.53 29.76 2.21
CA PRO A 191 -19.49 30.42 1.36
C PRO A 191 -18.79 31.49 0.50
N GLY A 192 -19.00 31.48 -0.82
CA GLY A 192 -18.40 32.44 -1.76
C GLY A 192 -17.24 31.93 -2.63
N VAL A 193 -16.92 30.64 -2.56
CA VAL A 193 -15.92 29.97 -3.44
C VAL A 193 -16.38 30.01 -4.90
N VAL A 194 -15.51 30.51 -5.80
CA VAL A 194 -15.82 30.67 -7.22
C VAL A 194 -15.16 29.56 -8.07
N ASP A 195 -13.90 29.20 -7.80
CA ASP A 195 -13.15 28.20 -8.58
C ASP A 195 -12.27 27.27 -7.71
N CYS A 196 -12.19 25.98 -8.08
CA CYS A 196 -11.23 25.02 -7.55
C CYS A 196 -10.10 24.82 -8.57
N LEU A 197 -8.85 24.91 -8.11
CA LEU A 197 -7.66 24.63 -8.91
C LEU A 197 -6.88 23.44 -8.33
N THR A 198 -6.22 22.70 -9.21
CA THR A 198 -5.23 21.69 -8.84
C THR A 198 -3.88 22.19 -9.33
N ALA A 199 -2.93 22.40 -8.41
CA ALA A 199 -1.57 22.75 -8.77
C ALA A 199 -0.93 21.58 -9.54
N THR A 200 -0.31 21.90 -10.67
CA THR A 200 0.54 20.97 -11.41
C THR A 200 1.77 20.59 -10.59
N HIS A 201 2.47 19.54 -11.01
CA HIS A 201 3.75 19.17 -10.40
C HIS A 201 4.76 20.33 -10.47
N ALA A 202 4.89 20.96 -11.64
CA ALA A 202 5.83 22.06 -11.88
C ALA A 202 5.53 23.29 -11.02
N GLU A 203 4.26 23.69 -10.90
CA GLU A 203 3.85 24.79 -10.01
C GLU A 203 4.18 24.46 -8.55
N THR A 204 3.94 23.22 -8.12
CA THR A 204 4.24 22.78 -6.75
C THR A 204 5.75 22.84 -6.46
N VAL A 205 6.61 22.41 -7.39
CA VAL A 205 8.07 22.53 -7.27
C VAL A 205 8.50 24.00 -7.20
N ALA A 206 7.94 24.85 -8.06
CA ALA A 206 8.26 26.28 -8.08
C ALA A 206 7.86 26.98 -6.76
N ASP A 207 6.67 26.66 -6.23
CA ASP A 207 6.20 27.18 -4.95
C ASP A 207 7.07 26.69 -3.78
N LEU A 208 7.48 25.41 -3.76
CA LEU A 208 8.43 24.87 -2.77
C LEU A 208 9.77 25.61 -2.81
N ALA A 209 10.32 25.82 -4.01
CA ALA A 209 11.57 26.55 -4.18
C ALA A 209 11.45 28.01 -3.72
N ALA A 210 10.30 28.65 -3.94
CA ALA A 210 10.03 30.00 -3.44
C ALA A 210 9.94 30.04 -1.91
N CYS A 211 9.19 29.13 -1.29
CA CYS A 211 9.14 28.98 0.17
C CYS A 211 10.55 28.79 0.75
N TYR A 212 11.33 27.87 0.18
CA TYR A 212 12.70 27.62 0.59
C TYR A 212 13.59 28.86 0.52
N ARG A 213 13.56 29.62 -0.59
CA ARG A 213 14.34 30.86 -0.71
C ARG A 213 13.97 31.90 0.34
N LEU A 214 12.67 32.10 0.58
CA LEU A 214 12.18 33.04 1.59
C LEU A 214 12.65 32.65 3.00
N LEU A 215 12.54 31.36 3.34
CA LEU A 215 12.99 30.85 4.64
C LEU A 215 14.50 30.95 4.80
N ARG A 216 15.28 30.60 3.77
CA ARG A 216 16.74 30.74 3.79
C ARG A 216 17.18 32.20 3.89
N GLN A 217 16.46 33.13 3.26
CA GLN A 217 16.72 34.56 3.40
C GLN A 217 16.44 35.06 4.84
N ALA A 218 15.33 34.63 5.44
CA ALA A 218 14.98 35.00 6.80
C ALA A 218 15.86 34.32 7.87
N ARG A 219 16.25 33.06 7.63
CA ARG A 219 17.04 32.21 8.53
C ARG A 219 18.07 31.37 7.77
N PRO A 220 19.22 31.96 7.41
CA PRO A 220 20.25 31.25 6.63
C PRO A 220 20.73 29.96 7.26
N GLN A 221 20.78 29.90 8.61
CA GLN A 221 21.35 28.80 9.37
C GLN A 221 20.31 27.81 9.93
N ALA A 222 19.01 28.03 9.74
CA ALA A 222 18.00 27.12 10.26
C ALA A 222 18.13 25.73 9.60
N GLN A 223 17.77 24.66 10.29
CA GLN A 223 17.47 23.40 9.63
C GLN A 223 16.13 23.53 8.92
N ILE A 224 16.04 23.06 7.67
CA ILE A 224 14.77 22.97 6.96
C ILE A 224 14.46 21.49 6.75
N VAL A 225 13.33 21.03 7.27
CA VAL A 225 12.90 19.64 7.14
C VAL A 225 11.66 19.60 6.25
N LEU A 226 11.76 18.96 5.10
CA LEU A 226 10.60 18.66 4.27
C LEU A 226 9.92 17.41 4.79
N ALA A 227 8.60 17.44 4.90
CA ALA A 227 7.77 16.27 5.16
C ALA A 227 6.56 16.31 4.24
N VAL A 228 5.86 15.20 4.07
CA VAL A 228 4.54 15.21 3.44
C VAL A 228 3.53 14.65 4.41
N SER A 229 2.40 15.34 4.52
CA SER A 229 1.36 14.92 5.44
C SER A 229 0.75 13.57 5.03
N PRO A 230 0.61 12.62 5.97
CA PRO A 230 -0.11 11.36 5.76
C PRO A 230 -1.63 11.52 5.74
N LEU A 231 -2.17 12.66 6.18
CA LEU A 231 -3.62 12.84 6.36
C LEU A 231 -4.31 12.93 4.99
N PRO A 232 -5.35 12.12 4.71
CA PRO A 232 -6.17 12.28 3.53
C PRO A 232 -6.79 13.68 3.39
N LEU A 233 -7.22 14.02 2.17
CA LEU A 233 -7.92 15.28 1.90
C LEU A 233 -9.15 15.41 2.80
N ALA A 234 -9.30 16.57 3.44
CA ALA A 234 -10.49 16.90 4.23
C ALA A 234 -11.75 16.95 3.35
N GLN A 235 -11.58 17.52 2.15
CA GLN A 235 -12.61 17.64 1.14
C GLN A 235 -11.99 17.40 -0.22
N ASN A 236 -12.66 16.59 -1.04
CA ASN A 236 -12.31 16.40 -2.44
C ASN A 236 -12.95 17.52 -3.27
N LEU A 237 -12.17 18.14 -4.13
CA LEU A 237 -12.65 19.22 -5.01
C LEU A 237 -12.62 18.83 -6.49
N SER A 238 -12.21 17.59 -6.81
CA SER A 238 -12.17 17.06 -8.17
C SER A 238 -13.47 16.35 -8.56
N SER A 239 -13.62 16.07 -9.86
CA SER A 239 -14.69 15.23 -10.39
C SER A 239 -14.53 13.74 -10.08
N PHE A 240 -13.35 13.32 -9.63
CA PHE A 240 -13.03 11.93 -9.31
C PHE A 240 -13.51 11.53 -7.91
N GLY A 241 -13.50 10.23 -7.62
CA GLY A 241 -13.77 9.75 -6.27
C GLY A 241 -12.78 10.29 -5.23
N PRO A 242 -13.22 10.59 -3.98
CA PRO A 242 -12.37 11.19 -2.94
C PRO A 242 -11.09 10.41 -2.60
N LEU A 243 -11.12 9.07 -2.70
CA LEU A 243 -9.95 8.25 -2.44
C LEU A 243 -8.89 8.45 -3.54
N VAL A 244 -9.31 8.38 -4.81
CA VAL A 244 -8.40 8.61 -5.94
C VAL A 244 -7.86 10.03 -5.94
N ALA A 245 -8.73 11.01 -5.71
CA ALA A 245 -8.35 12.42 -5.66
C ALA A 245 -7.30 12.68 -4.56
N SER A 246 -7.46 12.07 -3.38
CA SER A 246 -6.47 12.19 -2.31
C SER A 246 -5.15 11.54 -2.69
N ILE A 247 -5.16 10.33 -3.26
CA ILE A 247 -3.92 9.64 -3.65
C ILE A 247 -3.20 10.40 -4.78
N ALA A 248 -3.94 10.95 -5.74
CA ALA A 248 -3.40 11.80 -6.80
C ALA A 248 -2.73 13.06 -6.23
N SER A 249 -3.46 13.79 -5.37
CA SER A 249 -2.97 15.01 -4.71
C SER A 249 -1.71 14.75 -3.89
N LYS A 250 -1.69 13.68 -3.08
CA LYS A 250 -0.50 13.26 -2.32
C LYS A 250 0.65 12.83 -3.23
N SER A 251 0.37 12.13 -4.33
CA SER A 251 1.40 11.74 -5.29
C SER A 251 2.07 12.95 -5.93
N THR A 252 1.31 13.97 -6.31
CA THR A 252 1.86 15.22 -6.86
C THR A 252 2.74 15.95 -5.85
N VAL A 253 2.26 16.12 -4.60
CA VAL A 253 3.07 16.76 -3.55
C VAL A 253 4.33 15.96 -3.24
N ARG A 254 4.24 14.63 -3.10
CA ARG A 254 5.40 13.76 -2.80
C ARG A 254 6.42 13.77 -3.93
N SER A 255 5.97 13.72 -5.18
CA SER A 255 6.83 13.84 -6.35
C SER A 255 7.54 15.20 -6.37
N ALA A 256 6.81 16.30 -6.15
CA ALA A 256 7.38 17.64 -6.15
C ALA A 256 8.38 17.86 -5.01
N VAL A 257 8.10 17.33 -3.81
CA VAL A 257 9.03 17.36 -2.68
C VAL A 257 10.31 16.59 -2.98
N ASP A 258 10.23 15.38 -3.55
CA ASP A 258 11.43 14.63 -3.94
C ASP A 258 12.23 15.37 -5.02
N ASP A 259 11.56 15.94 -6.03
CA ASP A 259 12.22 16.63 -7.12
C ASP A 259 12.94 17.89 -6.64
N PHE A 260 12.26 18.73 -5.86
CA PHE A 260 12.86 19.88 -5.21
C PHE A 260 14.01 19.46 -4.28
N TYR A 261 13.82 18.43 -3.45
CA TYR A 261 14.84 17.96 -2.52
C TYR A 261 16.11 17.50 -3.25
N ARG A 262 15.99 16.68 -4.30
CA ARG A 262 17.14 16.22 -5.09
C ARG A 262 17.90 17.37 -5.74
N GLN A 263 17.21 18.43 -6.17
CA GLN A 263 17.84 19.60 -6.78
C GLN A 263 18.51 20.51 -5.76
N ALA A 264 17.89 20.74 -4.60
CA ALA A 264 18.38 21.68 -3.59
C ALA A 264 19.40 21.07 -2.61
N ARG A 265 19.22 19.80 -2.21
CA ARG A 265 20.02 19.14 -1.17
C ARG A 265 21.53 19.13 -1.42
N PRO A 266 22.06 18.94 -2.65
CA PRO A 266 23.49 18.99 -2.89
C PRO A 266 24.14 20.35 -2.53
N GLY A 267 23.35 21.43 -2.55
CA GLY A 267 23.80 22.79 -2.20
C GLY A 267 23.47 23.23 -0.77
N ASP A 268 22.79 22.39 0.02
CA ASP A 268 22.35 22.72 1.38
C ASP A 268 22.34 21.47 2.28
N ASP A 269 23.33 21.38 3.17
CA ASP A 269 23.48 20.29 4.13
C ASP A 269 22.50 20.33 5.28
N ARG A 270 21.79 21.45 5.45
CA ARG A 270 20.75 21.68 6.46
C ARG A 270 19.34 21.50 5.91
N LEU A 271 19.20 21.03 4.67
CA LEU A 271 17.93 20.58 4.10
C LEU A 271 17.79 19.07 4.35
N HIS A 272 16.68 18.66 4.96
CA HIS A 272 16.41 17.27 5.31
C HIS A 272 15.03 16.84 4.85
N TYR A 273 14.81 15.52 4.81
CA TYR A 273 13.51 14.94 4.55
C TYR A 273 13.10 14.03 5.71
N PHE A 274 11.87 14.17 6.18
CA PHE A 274 11.27 13.29 7.18
C PHE A 274 10.13 12.48 6.54
N PRO A 275 10.20 11.13 6.54
CA PRO A 275 9.25 10.25 5.85
C PRO A 275 7.94 10.05 6.63
N ALA A 276 7.28 11.15 7.01
CA ALA A 276 6.05 11.11 7.81
C ALA A 276 4.91 10.37 7.10
N PHE A 277 4.78 10.56 5.79
CA PHE A 277 3.76 9.90 4.97
C PHE A 277 3.94 8.38 5.01
N GLU A 278 5.16 7.91 4.76
CA GLU A 278 5.50 6.51 4.61
C GLU A 278 5.42 5.78 5.95
N LEU A 279 5.91 6.40 7.03
CA LEU A 279 5.80 5.85 8.39
C LEU A 279 4.37 5.49 8.76
N VAL A 280 3.43 6.38 8.44
CA VAL A 280 2.01 6.17 8.74
C VAL A 280 1.36 5.19 7.74
N GLN A 281 1.57 5.39 6.44
CA GLN A 281 0.87 4.65 5.39
C GLN A 281 1.42 3.24 5.14
N THR A 282 2.65 2.96 5.57
CA THR A 282 3.30 1.65 5.35
C THR A 282 3.81 1.01 6.65
N GLY A 283 4.05 1.80 7.71
CA GLY A 283 4.52 1.27 8.99
C GLY A 283 3.42 0.66 9.88
N LEU A 284 2.15 1.02 9.64
CA LEU A 284 1.01 0.65 10.48
C LEU A 284 -0.18 0.22 9.61
N ASN A 285 -0.98 -0.74 10.09
CA ASN A 285 -2.16 -1.25 9.37
C ASN A 285 -3.44 -0.46 9.74
N TYR A 286 -3.51 0.06 10.97
CA TYR A 286 -4.61 0.83 11.52
C TYR A 286 -4.11 2.18 12.09
N PRO A 287 -3.49 3.03 11.26
CA PRO A 287 -2.92 4.30 11.72
C PRO A 287 -3.96 5.39 12.02
N PHE A 288 -5.22 5.20 11.62
CA PHE A 288 -6.28 6.20 11.71
C PHE A 288 -7.39 5.78 12.67
N LEU A 289 -8.14 6.76 13.17
CA LEU A 289 -9.42 6.56 13.83
C LEU A 289 -10.50 6.13 12.81
N ALA A 290 -11.71 5.84 13.30
CA ALA A 290 -12.82 5.36 12.46
C ALA A 290 -13.23 6.33 11.33
N ASP A 291 -12.83 7.61 11.40
CA ASP A 291 -13.02 8.58 10.31
C ASP A 291 -12.06 8.37 9.12
N ARG A 292 -11.13 7.42 9.25
CA ARG A 292 -10.06 7.09 8.29
C ARG A 292 -9.18 8.28 7.90
N ARG A 293 -9.16 9.33 8.72
CA ARG A 293 -8.42 10.57 8.45
C ARG A 293 -7.60 11.02 9.65
N SER A 294 -8.18 11.07 10.84
CA SER A 294 -7.48 11.49 12.06
C SER A 294 -6.53 10.41 12.52
N LEU A 295 -5.29 10.75 12.88
CA LEU A 295 -4.33 9.77 13.36
C LEU A 295 -4.76 9.18 14.70
N ALA A 296 -4.58 7.87 14.84
CA ALA A 296 -4.74 7.20 16.11
C ALA A 296 -3.60 7.59 17.08
N PRO A 297 -3.83 7.57 18.41
CA PRO A 297 -2.83 8.00 19.39
C PRO A 297 -1.48 7.28 19.28
N HIS A 298 -1.50 5.97 18.97
CA HIS A 298 -0.27 5.19 18.80
C HIS A 298 0.53 5.57 17.56
N ALA A 299 -0.15 5.90 16.45
CA ALA A 299 0.49 6.38 15.23
C ALA A 299 1.13 7.76 15.47
N LEU A 300 0.43 8.63 16.18
CA LEU A 300 0.94 9.95 16.52
C LEU A 300 2.17 9.87 17.45
N ALA A 301 2.10 9.03 18.49
CA ALA A 301 3.22 8.81 19.39
C ALA A 301 4.47 8.31 18.66
N LEU A 302 4.32 7.28 17.80
CA LEU A 302 5.43 6.75 17.00
C LEU A 302 6.02 7.82 16.08
N LEU A 303 5.17 8.59 15.40
CA LEU A 303 5.61 9.66 14.50
C LEU A 303 6.39 10.74 15.26
N GLY A 304 5.90 11.15 16.43
CA GLY A 304 6.56 12.11 17.31
C GLY A 304 7.90 11.62 17.82
N THR A 305 7.99 10.37 18.29
CA THR A 305 9.25 9.75 18.74
C THR A 305 10.23 9.59 17.58
N ALA A 306 9.79 9.16 16.39
CA ALA A 306 10.64 9.06 15.21
C ALA A 306 11.18 10.43 14.75
N PHE A 307 10.34 11.47 14.78
CA PHE A 307 10.76 12.84 14.49
C PHE A 307 11.75 13.34 15.53
N ALA A 308 11.47 13.11 16.82
CA ALA A 308 12.35 13.51 17.91
C ALA A 308 13.71 12.79 17.84
N ARG A 309 13.74 11.50 17.51
CA ARG A 309 14.99 10.77 17.25
C ARG A 309 15.75 11.38 16.07
N ALA A 310 15.05 11.76 14.99
CA ALA A 310 15.69 12.26 13.77
C ALA A 310 16.22 13.69 13.89
N PHE A 311 15.51 14.57 14.61
CA PHE A 311 15.76 16.02 14.60
C PHE A 311 15.73 16.69 15.98
N ALA A 312 15.56 15.94 17.08
CA ALA A 312 15.60 16.45 18.45
C ALA A 312 16.67 15.73 19.29
N LEU A 313 16.87 16.17 20.53
CA LEU A 313 17.82 15.56 21.46
C LEU A 313 17.15 14.69 22.51
N GLY A 314 17.78 13.56 22.79
CA GLY A 314 17.49 12.72 23.95
C GLY A 314 16.63 11.49 23.67
N VAL A 315 16.20 11.29 22.41
CA VAL A 315 15.59 10.03 21.98
C VAL A 315 16.66 9.23 21.24
N ASP A 316 17.10 8.14 21.86
CA ASP A 316 18.02 7.18 21.25
C ASP A 316 17.25 6.11 20.46
N ASP A 317 18.00 5.20 19.83
CA ASP A 317 17.42 4.11 19.04
C ASP A 317 16.62 3.13 19.92
N ASP A 318 16.94 3.00 21.22
CA ASP A 318 16.22 2.15 22.16
C ASP A 318 14.83 2.73 22.48
N ALA A 319 14.73 4.04 22.68
CA ALA A 319 13.45 4.73 22.87
C ALA A 319 12.57 4.66 21.60
N LEU A 320 13.16 4.80 20.42
CA LEU A 320 12.44 4.61 19.15
C LEU A 320 11.96 3.16 19.00
N ALA A 321 12.80 2.20 19.33
CA ALA A 321 12.47 0.77 19.31
C ALA A 321 11.32 0.43 20.26
N ALA A 322 11.32 0.99 21.48
CA ALA A 322 10.22 0.83 22.44
C ALA A 322 8.91 1.42 21.90
N ALA A 323 8.93 2.67 21.41
CA ALA A 323 7.76 3.31 20.82
C ALA A 323 7.21 2.53 19.62
N HIS A 324 8.09 1.95 18.81
CA HIS A 324 7.69 1.10 17.69
C HIS A 324 6.98 -0.17 18.17
N VAL A 325 7.52 -0.88 19.18
CA VAL A 325 6.87 -2.07 19.75
C VAL A 325 5.49 -1.73 20.35
N GLU A 326 5.40 -0.66 21.12
CA GLU A 326 4.13 -0.19 21.70
C GLU A 326 3.11 0.16 20.61
N ALA A 327 3.53 0.90 19.58
CA ALA A 327 2.67 1.26 18.47
C ALA A 327 2.15 0.05 17.71
N ARG A 328 2.98 -0.99 17.50
CA ARG A 328 2.57 -2.24 16.85
C ARG A 328 1.57 -3.03 17.69
N GLN A 329 1.72 -3.06 19.01
CA GLN A 329 0.75 -3.70 19.91
C GLN A 329 -0.61 -3.00 19.88
N ALA A 330 -0.61 -1.66 19.91
CA ALA A 330 -1.81 -0.86 19.79
C ALA A 330 -2.48 -0.98 18.41
N ASP A 331 -1.68 -1.01 17.33
CA ASP A 331 -2.13 -1.23 15.95
C ASP A 331 -2.83 -2.59 15.79
N PHE A 332 -2.27 -3.65 16.40
CA PHE A 332 -2.91 -4.96 16.47
C PHE A 332 -4.25 -4.91 17.22
N ALA A 333 -4.26 -4.26 18.39
CA ALA A 333 -5.48 -4.11 19.19
C ALA A 333 -6.58 -3.31 18.47
N ALA A 334 -6.21 -2.29 17.69
CA ALA A 334 -7.15 -1.50 16.89
C ALA A 334 -7.83 -2.36 15.81
N GLY A 335 -7.06 -3.21 15.11
CA GLY A 335 -7.61 -4.16 14.13
C GLY A 335 -8.54 -5.21 14.77
N GLU A 336 -8.15 -5.77 15.92
CA GLU A 336 -9.01 -6.68 16.69
C GLU A 336 -10.32 -6.01 17.12
N ALA A 337 -10.26 -4.75 17.55
CA ALA A 337 -11.44 -3.99 17.96
C ALA A 337 -12.40 -3.74 16.76
N LEU A 338 -11.85 -3.36 15.60
CA LEU A 338 -12.63 -3.17 14.37
C LEU A 338 -13.25 -4.49 13.89
N ARG A 339 -12.51 -5.61 13.97
CA ARG A 339 -13.01 -6.95 13.62
C ARG A 339 -14.12 -7.42 14.57
N ALA A 340 -13.97 -7.17 15.87
CA ALA A 340 -14.95 -7.56 16.88
C ALA A 340 -16.24 -6.73 16.78
N ASN A 341 -16.13 -5.47 16.36
CA ASN A 341 -17.25 -4.54 16.20
C ASN A 341 -17.17 -3.88 14.82
N PRO A 342 -17.49 -4.61 13.74
CA PRO A 342 -17.44 -4.05 12.40
C PRO A 342 -18.41 -2.87 12.29
N PRO A 343 -18.04 -1.81 11.56
CA PRO A 343 -18.88 -0.63 11.42
C PRO A 343 -20.19 -1.00 10.73
N VAL A 344 -21.30 -0.39 11.16
CA VAL A 344 -22.59 -0.54 10.48
C VAL A 344 -22.50 0.16 9.13
N PRO A 345 -22.68 -0.53 7.99
CA PRO A 345 -22.61 0.09 6.67
C PRO A 345 -23.61 1.24 6.54
N LEU A 346 -23.18 2.35 5.92
CA LEU A 346 -24.09 3.46 5.66
C LEU A 346 -25.22 3.01 4.72
N ALA A 347 -26.47 3.30 5.12
CA ALA A 347 -27.66 3.01 4.33
C ALA A 347 -27.76 3.87 3.05
N THR A 348 -27.15 5.06 3.08
CA THR A 348 -27.08 5.99 1.96
C THR A 348 -25.64 6.29 1.63
N ALA A 349 -25.37 6.52 0.35
CA ALA A 349 -24.05 6.95 -0.09
C ALA A 349 -23.56 8.19 0.68
N PRO A 350 -22.28 8.23 1.09
CA PRO A 350 -21.68 9.42 1.67
C PRO A 350 -21.66 10.57 0.65
N HIS A 351 -21.51 11.80 1.14
CA HIS A 351 -21.41 12.97 0.28
C HIS A 351 -20.28 12.76 -0.76
N PRO A 352 -20.51 13.03 -2.06
CA PRO A 352 -19.58 12.68 -3.15
C PRO A 352 -18.20 13.34 -3.08
N LEU A 353 -18.05 14.34 -2.21
CA LEU A 353 -16.81 15.07 -1.96
C LEU A 353 -16.19 14.77 -0.59
N ALA A 354 -16.86 13.99 0.25
CA ALA A 354 -16.39 13.67 1.60
C ALA A 354 -15.46 12.45 1.57
N TRP A 355 -14.42 12.48 2.40
CA TRP A 355 -13.57 11.33 2.65
C TRP A 355 -14.40 10.18 3.28
N PRO A 356 -14.26 8.92 2.82
CA PRO A 356 -15.02 7.80 3.36
C PRO A 356 -14.46 7.32 4.70
N ASP A 357 -15.28 7.40 5.76
CA ASP A 357 -15.03 6.77 7.05
C ASP A 357 -15.19 5.23 7.00
N GLU A 358 -14.96 4.53 8.10
CA GLU A 358 -15.07 3.05 8.16
C GLU A 358 -16.48 2.54 7.80
N ALA A 359 -17.54 3.26 8.17
CA ALA A 359 -18.92 2.89 7.83
C ALA A 359 -19.23 3.09 6.34
N ALA A 360 -18.75 4.19 5.76
CA ALA A 360 -18.80 4.47 4.34
C ALA A 360 -17.99 3.45 3.55
N MET A 361 -16.87 2.98 4.10
CA MET A 361 -16.04 1.94 3.48
C MET A 361 -16.62 0.54 3.58
N ALA A 362 -17.60 0.32 4.46
CA ALA A 362 -18.32 -0.95 4.59
C ALA A 362 -19.58 -1.04 3.71
N ALA A 363 -19.97 0.05 3.03
CA ALA A 363 -21.12 0.05 2.13
C ALA A 363 -20.82 -0.65 0.79
N ASP A 364 -21.83 -1.18 0.10
CA ASP A 364 -21.62 -1.81 -1.21
C ASP A 364 -21.29 -0.79 -2.31
N THR A 365 -21.74 0.46 -2.12
CA THR A 365 -21.53 1.58 -3.05
C THR A 365 -20.17 2.27 -2.90
N THR A 366 -19.34 1.86 -1.93
CA THR A 366 -18.06 2.52 -1.63
C THR A 366 -17.16 2.60 -2.86
N LEU A 367 -16.96 1.49 -3.57
CA LEU A 367 -16.01 1.46 -4.68
C LEU A 367 -16.44 2.39 -5.79
N GLU A 368 -17.72 2.37 -6.15
CA GLU A 368 -18.30 3.28 -7.15
C GLU A 368 -18.06 4.74 -6.77
N HIS A 369 -18.32 5.12 -5.52
CA HIS A 369 -18.30 6.51 -5.08
C HIS A 369 -16.89 7.02 -4.75
N ALA A 370 -16.12 6.24 -3.98
CA ALA A 370 -14.83 6.64 -3.45
C ALA A 370 -13.70 6.47 -4.47
N VAL A 371 -13.81 5.48 -5.36
CA VAL A 371 -12.71 5.07 -6.25
C VAL A 371 -13.04 5.29 -7.72
N LEU A 372 -14.16 4.74 -8.20
CA LEU A 372 -14.41 4.58 -9.63
C LEU A 372 -15.09 5.79 -10.29
N LYS A 373 -15.72 6.65 -9.47
CA LYS A 373 -16.41 7.86 -9.91
C LYS A 373 -15.51 8.71 -10.83
N GLY A 374 -16.03 9.00 -12.02
CA GLY A 374 -15.38 9.85 -13.01
C GLY A 374 -14.26 9.16 -13.82
N LEU A 375 -13.98 7.87 -13.59
CA LEU A 375 -12.91 7.13 -14.28
C LEU A 375 -13.42 6.01 -15.19
N MET A 376 -14.56 5.39 -14.86
CA MET A 376 -15.07 4.24 -15.61
C MET A 376 -15.70 4.66 -16.94
N PRO A 377 -15.57 3.84 -18.00
CA PRO A 377 -16.25 4.10 -19.26
C PRO A 377 -17.77 4.06 -19.08
N ALA A 378 -18.49 4.78 -19.94
CA ALA A 378 -19.97 4.79 -19.94
C ALA A 378 -20.58 3.41 -20.29
N ALA A 379 -19.84 2.60 -21.06
CA ALA A 379 -20.19 1.23 -21.38
C ALA A 379 -18.93 0.38 -21.57
N PRO A 380 -18.97 -0.94 -21.27
CA PRO A 380 -17.88 -1.84 -21.58
C PRO A 380 -17.54 -1.87 -23.08
N PHE A 381 -16.26 -2.04 -23.40
CA PHE A 381 -15.76 -2.04 -24.78
C PHE A 381 -14.81 -3.19 -25.11
N VAL A 382 -14.35 -3.95 -24.11
CA VAL A 382 -13.59 -5.18 -24.28
C VAL A 382 -14.57 -6.31 -24.50
N ASN A 383 -14.41 -7.02 -25.60
CA ASN A 383 -15.17 -8.23 -25.92
C ASN A 383 -14.26 -9.30 -26.54
N ALA A 384 -14.79 -10.51 -26.77
CA ALA A 384 -14.01 -11.63 -27.27
C ALA A 384 -13.35 -11.39 -28.65
N ASP A 385 -13.89 -10.48 -29.45
CA ASP A 385 -13.38 -10.16 -30.80
C ASP A 385 -12.26 -9.12 -30.78
N ARG A 386 -12.10 -8.38 -29.67
CA ARG A 386 -11.07 -7.32 -29.54
C ARG A 386 -9.73 -7.90 -29.14
N THR A 387 -8.67 -7.42 -29.79
CA THR A 387 -7.30 -7.79 -29.47
C THR A 387 -6.75 -6.86 -28.37
N LEU A 388 -6.41 -7.43 -27.22
CA LEU A 388 -5.82 -6.71 -26.11
C LEU A 388 -4.30 -6.81 -26.15
N ILE A 389 -3.64 -5.66 -26.04
CA ILE A 389 -2.19 -5.53 -25.86
C ILE A 389 -1.95 -5.05 -24.44
N ALA A 390 -1.60 -5.97 -23.54
CA ALA A 390 -1.38 -5.69 -22.13
C ALA A 390 0.07 -5.99 -21.74
N PHE A 391 0.77 -4.98 -21.24
CA PHE A 391 2.16 -5.08 -20.78
C PHE A 391 2.52 -3.91 -19.83
N GLY A 392 3.70 -3.97 -19.22
CA GLY A 392 4.19 -3.04 -18.23
C GLY A 392 4.89 -3.73 -17.07
N SER A 393 4.44 -3.44 -15.84
CA SER A 393 4.97 -4.05 -14.62
C SER A 393 4.53 -5.50 -14.37
N CYS A 394 5.07 -6.13 -13.32
CA CYS A 394 4.62 -7.42 -12.79
C CYS A 394 3.09 -7.49 -12.56
N PHE A 395 2.44 -6.36 -12.28
CA PHE A 395 0.99 -6.31 -12.10
C PHE A 395 0.22 -6.48 -13.43
N ALA A 396 0.81 -6.11 -14.58
CA ALA A 396 0.24 -6.36 -15.91
C ALA A 396 0.05 -7.85 -16.19
N ASN A 397 0.90 -8.71 -15.60
CA ASN A 397 0.77 -10.16 -15.68
C ASN A 397 -0.57 -10.63 -15.09
N ASN A 398 -1.00 -10.07 -13.96
CA ASN A 398 -2.28 -10.41 -13.32
C ASN A 398 -3.47 -10.05 -14.22
N ILE A 399 -3.48 -8.85 -14.81
CA ILE A 399 -4.53 -8.41 -15.75
C ILE A 399 -4.57 -9.35 -16.96
N SER A 400 -3.42 -9.56 -17.60
CA SER A 400 -3.29 -10.37 -18.80
C SER A 400 -3.71 -11.82 -18.56
N ARG A 401 -3.28 -12.40 -17.43
CA ARG A 401 -3.62 -13.76 -17.04
C ARG A 401 -5.11 -13.89 -16.73
N TYR A 402 -5.68 -12.96 -15.96
CA TYR A 402 -7.10 -12.99 -15.63
C TYR A 402 -7.99 -12.90 -16.87
N LEU A 403 -7.75 -11.90 -17.73
CA LEU A 403 -8.55 -11.69 -18.95
C LEU A 403 -8.42 -12.86 -19.92
N ASN A 404 -7.22 -13.42 -20.09
CA ASN A 404 -7.02 -14.61 -20.92
C ASN A 404 -7.74 -15.83 -20.32
N THR A 405 -7.75 -15.96 -18.99
CA THR A 405 -8.43 -17.07 -18.29
C THR A 405 -9.94 -17.06 -18.51
N ILE A 406 -10.56 -15.88 -18.55
CA ILE A 406 -12.00 -15.73 -18.80
C ILE A 406 -12.36 -15.62 -20.29
N GLY A 407 -11.41 -15.89 -21.18
CA GLY A 407 -11.66 -16.10 -22.61
C GLY A 407 -11.37 -14.91 -23.54
N TYR A 408 -10.90 -13.77 -23.03
CA TYR A 408 -10.57 -12.62 -23.87
C TYR A 408 -9.26 -12.82 -24.65
N ASN A 409 -9.15 -12.15 -25.81
CA ASN A 409 -8.00 -12.26 -26.70
C ASN A 409 -6.83 -11.35 -26.28
N VAL A 410 -6.04 -11.82 -25.32
CA VAL A 410 -4.81 -11.11 -24.90
C VAL A 410 -3.63 -11.56 -25.77
N ALA A 411 -3.25 -10.72 -26.74
CA ALA A 411 -2.26 -11.10 -27.75
C ALA A 411 -0.88 -11.41 -27.15
N THR A 412 -0.46 -10.63 -26.14
CA THR A 412 0.82 -10.79 -25.43
C THR A 412 0.92 -12.09 -24.63
N ARG A 413 -0.18 -12.81 -24.40
CA ARG A 413 -0.20 -14.14 -23.77
C ARG A 413 -0.17 -15.29 -24.78
N ARG A 414 -0.61 -15.03 -26.01
CA ARG A 414 -0.74 -16.03 -27.08
C ARG A 414 0.46 -16.04 -28.03
N ASP A 415 1.22 -14.95 -28.03
CA ASP A 415 2.46 -14.81 -28.78
C ASP A 415 3.67 -15.16 -27.90
N ALA A 416 4.59 -15.95 -28.44
CA ALA A 416 5.83 -16.34 -27.76
C ALA A 416 7.08 -15.77 -28.44
N ILE A 417 6.91 -14.86 -29.42
CA ILE A 417 7.99 -14.40 -30.29
C ILE A 417 8.40 -12.97 -29.91
N ALA A 418 7.45 -12.04 -29.88
CA ALA A 418 7.72 -10.64 -29.59
C ALA A 418 8.22 -10.45 -28.15
N TYR A 419 9.17 -9.54 -27.95
CA TYR A 419 9.72 -9.27 -26.62
C TYR A 419 8.68 -8.74 -25.64
N VAL A 420 7.75 -7.89 -26.12
CA VAL A 420 6.61 -7.39 -25.35
C VAL A 420 5.69 -8.51 -24.84
N SER A 421 5.70 -9.68 -25.48
CA SER A 421 4.96 -10.87 -25.04
C SER A 421 5.79 -11.72 -24.09
N ARG A 422 7.08 -11.94 -24.40
CA ARG A 422 7.98 -12.81 -23.63
C ARG A 422 8.34 -12.26 -22.25
N MET A 423 8.35 -10.94 -22.07
CA MET A 423 8.65 -10.31 -20.78
C MET A 423 7.82 -9.04 -20.57
N GLY A 424 6.58 -9.04 -21.05
CA GLY A 424 5.72 -7.88 -20.96
C GLY A 424 5.56 -7.33 -19.53
N ASP A 425 5.81 -8.14 -18.51
CA ASP A 425 5.74 -7.80 -17.09
C ASP A 425 7.04 -7.23 -16.47
N GLY A 426 8.14 -7.24 -17.23
CA GLY A 426 9.40 -6.62 -16.84
C GLY A 426 9.54 -5.16 -17.28
N ILE A 427 8.77 -4.68 -18.27
CA ILE A 427 8.94 -3.36 -18.92
C ILE A 427 8.30 -2.26 -18.06
N VAL A 428 9.00 -1.89 -17.01
CA VAL A 428 8.42 -1.16 -15.88
C VAL A 428 8.55 0.36 -15.94
N ASN A 429 9.54 0.90 -16.65
CA ASN A 429 9.82 2.34 -16.70
C ASN A 429 9.31 2.99 -18.00
N THR A 430 8.96 4.27 -17.94
CA THR A 430 8.29 4.96 -19.06
C THR A 430 9.16 5.09 -20.32
N PHE A 431 10.49 5.16 -20.17
CA PHE A 431 11.40 5.14 -21.32
C PHE A 431 11.38 3.80 -22.03
N ALA A 432 11.52 2.70 -21.29
CA ALA A 432 11.51 1.35 -21.86
C ALA A 432 10.18 1.02 -22.56
N ILE A 433 9.04 1.45 -21.99
CA ILE A 433 7.73 1.32 -22.63
C ILE A 433 7.68 2.10 -23.96
N ARG A 434 8.12 3.37 -23.94
CA ARG A 434 8.17 4.22 -25.14
C ARG A 434 9.06 3.61 -26.23
N GLN A 435 10.24 3.10 -25.85
CA GLN A 435 11.18 2.47 -26.77
C GLN A 435 10.54 1.29 -27.53
N GLN A 436 9.64 0.51 -26.90
CA GLN A 436 8.94 -0.58 -27.61
C GLN A 436 8.08 -0.07 -28.77
N PHE A 437 7.34 1.03 -28.55
CA PHE A 437 6.50 1.62 -29.59
C PHE A 437 7.33 2.28 -30.69
N GLU A 438 8.36 3.04 -30.32
CA GLU A 438 9.28 3.69 -31.26
C GLU A 438 10.01 2.64 -32.13
N TRP A 439 10.43 1.52 -31.53
CA TRP A 439 11.05 0.43 -32.28
C TRP A 439 10.08 -0.27 -33.23
N ALA A 440 8.91 -0.68 -32.72
CA ALA A 440 7.93 -1.42 -33.51
C ALA A 440 7.40 -0.60 -34.70
N TRP A 441 6.93 0.63 -34.45
CA TRP A 441 6.26 1.43 -35.47
C TRP A 441 7.19 2.33 -36.29
N GLU A 442 8.19 2.94 -35.66
CA GLU A 442 9.06 3.92 -36.32
C GLU A 442 10.44 3.32 -36.72
N GLY A 443 10.74 2.09 -36.30
CA GLY A 443 12.03 1.45 -36.60
C GLY A 443 13.20 2.11 -35.87
N LYS A 444 12.94 2.87 -34.79
CA LYS A 444 13.99 3.48 -33.98
C LYS A 444 14.68 2.41 -33.13
N VAL A 445 15.98 2.27 -33.32
CA VAL A 445 16.81 1.31 -32.60
C VAL A 445 17.70 2.07 -31.61
N PRO A 446 17.82 1.61 -30.35
CA PRO A 446 18.82 2.11 -29.43
C PRO A 446 20.24 2.10 -30.01
N GLN A 447 21.07 3.04 -29.59
CA GLN A 447 22.47 3.14 -30.01
C GLN A 447 23.35 2.08 -29.35
N VAL A 448 22.89 1.52 -28.22
CA VAL A 448 23.59 0.50 -27.43
C VAL A 448 22.64 -0.64 -27.05
N GLU A 449 23.19 -1.78 -26.65
CA GLU A 449 22.39 -2.94 -26.21
C GLU A 449 21.75 -2.67 -24.84
N LEU A 450 20.49 -2.24 -24.84
CA LEU A 450 19.74 -1.90 -23.62
C LEU A 450 18.86 -3.04 -23.10
N TRP A 451 18.53 -4.01 -23.96
CA TRP A 451 17.49 -5.00 -23.69
C TRP A 451 18.08 -6.37 -23.39
N HIS A 452 17.84 -6.82 -22.16
CA HIS A 452 18.37 -8.06 -21.63
C HIS A 452 17.29 -8.88 -20.94
N ASP A 453 17.35 -10.20 -21.10
CA ASP A 453 16.40 -11.13 -20.47
C ASP A 453 16.65 -11.30 -18.97
N TYR A 454 15.85 -12.16 -18.33
CA TYR A 454 16.01 -12.47 -16.90
C TYR A 454 17.39 -13.04 -16.54
N LYS A 455 18.06 -13.68 -17.51
CA LYS A 455 19.38 -14.30 -17.42
C LYS A 455 20.53 -13.41 -17.93
N ALA A 456 20.28 -12.12 -18.16
CA ALA A 456 21.23 -11.16 -18.75
C ALA A 456 21.67 -11.45 -20.20
N THR A 457 20.94 -12.31 -20.91
CA THR A 457 21.14 -12.54 -22.34
C THR A 457 20.69 -11.31 -23.13
N GLU A 458 21.52 -10.82 -24.06
CA GLU A 458 21.14 -9.76 -25.00
C GLU A 458 20.01 -10.24 -25.90
N PHE A 459 19.01 -9.40 -26.09
CA PHE A 459 17.98 -9.65 -27.09
C PHE A 459 18.45 -9.31 -28.49
N GLY A 460 19.19 -8.20 -28.63
CA GLY A 460 19.42 -7.55 -29.91
C GLY A 460 18.14 -6.93 -30.47
N TYR A 461 18.25 -6.45 -31.71
CA TYR A 461 17.20 -5.68 -32.38
C TYR A 461 16.83 -6.31 -33.73
N ASP A 462 16.49 -7.61 -33.69
CA ASP A 462 16.15 -8.38 -34.88
C ASP A 462 14.92 -7.82 -35.60
N GLU A 463 15.03 -7.66 -36.92
CA GLU A 463 13.98 -7.09 -37.77
C GLU A 463 12.74 -7.98 -37.82
N GLY A 464 12.88 -9.31 -37.77
CA GLY A 464 11.76 -10.24 -37.72
C GLY A 464 10.96 -10.09 -36.42
N ILE A 465 11.64 -9.95 -35.28
CA ILE A 465 11.01 -9.70 -33.98
C ILE A 465 10.36 -8.31 -33.94
N ARG A 466 10.99 -7.30 -34.55
CA ARG A 466 10.42 -5.95 -34.68
C ARG A 466 9.12 -5.97 -35.49
N LEU A 467 9.14 -6.60 -36.66
CA LEU A 467 7.96 -6.72 -37.52
C LEU A 467 6.86 -7.52 -36.84
N ARG A 468 7.19 -8.57 -36.09
CA ARG A 468 6.22 -9.31 -35.29
C ARG A 468 5.61 -8.46 -34.18
N THR A 469 6.42 -7.64 -33.50
CA THR A 469 5.95 -6.69 -32.48
C THR A 469 5.03 -5.64 -33.10
N ARG A 470 5.39 -5.13 -34.28
CA ARG A 470 4.57 -4.22 -35.07
C ARG A 470 3.23 -4.85 -35.45
N GLU A 471 3.21 -6.08 -35.94
CA GLU A 471 1.96 -6.80 -36.26
C GLU A 471 1.05 -6.89 -35.04
N LEU A 472 1.58 -7.24 -33.87
CA LEU A 472 0.80 -7.29 -32.63
C LEU A 472 0.19 -5.91 -32.31
N PHE A 473 0.98 -4.84 -32.40
CA PHE A 473 0.48 -3.49 -32.15
C PHE A 473 -0.50 -3.01 -33.23
N ASP A 474 -0.30 -3.37 -34.50
CA ASP A 474 -1.19 -3.02 -35.60
C ASP A 474 -2.56 -3.72 -35.49
N MET A 475 -2.61 -4.91 -34.87
CA MET A 475 -3.85 -5.61 -34.51
C MET A 475 -4.49 -5.09 -33.22
N GLY A 476 -3.77 -4.36 -32.38
CA GLY A 476 -4.23 -3.92 -31.07
C GLY A 476 -5.48 -3.03 -31.14
N ASP A 477 -6.55 -3.45 -30.48
CA ASP A 477 -7.77 -2.66 -30.27
C ASP A 477 -7.74 -1.93 -28.93
N VAL A 478 -7.12 -2.53 -27.92
CA VAL A 478 -7.03 -2.00 -26.55
C VAL A 478 -5.60 -2.13 -26.04
N PHE A 479 -4.97 -1.01 -25.69
CA PHE A 479 -3.64 -0.98 -25.06
C PHE A 479 -3.80 -0.77 -23.56
N ILE A 480 -3.39 -1.75 -22.75
CA ILE A 480 -3.37 -1.67 -21.29
C ILE A 480 -1.91 -1.54 -20.85
N ILE A 481 -1.54 -0.35 -20.38
CA ILE A 481 -0.15 0.00 -20.07
C ILE A 481 -0.02 0.22 -18.56
N THR A 482 0.73 -0.67 -17.90
CA THR A 482 0.92 -0.64 -16.44
C THR A 482 2.29 -0.11 -16.06
N LEU A 483 2.36 1.06 -15.41
CA LEU A 483 3.62 1.68 -15.01
C LEU A 483 4.18 1.04 -13.73
N GLY A 484 5.49 0.81 -13.67
CA GLY A 484 6.12 -0.01 -12.64
C GLY A 484 7.08 0.73 -11.71
N LEU A 485 8.07 1.47 -12.24
CA LEU A 485 9.07 2.17 -11.42
C LEU A 485 9.73 3.34 -12.17
N SER A 486 10.43 4.18 -11.40
CA SER A 486 11.12 5.41 -11.84
C SER A 486 12.62 5.40 -11.54
N GLU A 487 13.16 4.32 -10.97
CA GLU A 487 14.59 4.12 -10.73
C GLU A 487 15.24 3.47 -11.97
N VAL A 488 16.16 4.15 -12.63
CA VAL A 488 16.72 3.65 -13.89
C VAL A 488 18.23 3.67 -13.93
N TRP A 489 18.76 2.66 -14.61
CA TRP A 489 20.10 2.68 -15.15
C TRP A 489 20.07 3.26 -16.55
N TYR A 490 21.08 4.04 -16.90
CA TYR A 490 21.23 4.62 -18.23
C TYR A 490 22.68 4.62 -18.66
N ASP A 491 22.87 4.64 -19.97
CA ASP A 491 24.16 4.81 -20.62
C ASP A 491 24.48 6.31 -20.70
N GLU A 492 25.50 6.78 -19.99
CA GLU A 492 25.84 8.21 -19.90
C GLU A 492 26.23 8.84 -21.26
N PRO A 493 27.01 8.18 -22.14
CA PRO A 493 27.33 8.74 -23.46
C PRO A 493 26.11 9.00 -24.35
N THR A 494 25.11 8.10 -24.34
CA THR A 494 23.93 8.21 -25.20
C THR A 494 22.72 8.83 -24.51
N GLY A 495 22.68 8.80 -23.17
CA GLY A 495 21.52 9.14 -22.37
C GLY A 495 20.41 8.07 -22.39
N GLU A 496 20.60 6.96 -23.10
CA GLU A 496 19.56 5.95 -23.27
C GLU A 496 19.37 5.10 -22.02
N VAL A 497 18.11 4.81 -21.73
CA VAL A 497 17.68 4.16 -20.48
C VAL A 497 17.54 2.66 -20.70
N PHE A 498 18.16 1.88 -19.83
CA PHE A 498 18.01 0.43 -19.83
C PHE A 498 16.59 0.06 -19.41
N TRP A 499 16.12 -1.07 -19.94
CA TRP A 499 14.88 -1.68 -19.48
C TRP A 499 14.96 -1.96 -17.97
N ARG A 500 16.05 -2.60 -17.54
CA ARG A 500 16.29 -3.05 -16.17
C ARG A 500 17.72 -2.72 -15.74
N ALA A 501 18.17 -3.24 -14.59
CA ALA A 501 19.55 -3.08 -14.18
C ALA A 501 20.53 -3.57 -15.26
N VAL A 502 21.75 -3.04 -15.27
CA VAL A 502 22.80 -3.48 -16.19
C VAL A 502 23.28 -4.88 -15.78
N PRO A 503 23.51 -5.81 -16.73
CA PRO A 503 24.18 -7.07 -16.42
C PRO A 503 25.48 -6.87 -15.65
N ALA A 504 25.74 -7.68 -14.64
CA ALA A 504 26.87 -7.47 -13.74
C ALA A 504 28.23 -7.56 -14.44
N ASP A 505 28.35 -8.47 -15.40
CA ASP A 505 29.54 -8.70 -16.24
C ASP A 505 29.80 -7.58 -17.26
N LYS A 506 28.79 -6.76 -17.56
CA LYS A 506 28.87 -5.62 -18.49
C LYS A 506 28.88 -4.26 -17.83
N TYR A 507 28.75 -4.23 -16.51
CA TYR A 507 28.72 -2.98 -15.77
C TYR A 507 30.05 -2.23 -15.94
N ASP A 508 29.95 -0.93 -16.16
CA ASP A 508 31.09 -0.03 -16.32
C ASP A 508 30.75 1.24 -15.54
N PRO A 509 31.37 1.48 -14.37
CA PRO A 509 31.05 2.64 -13.54
C PRO A 509 31.39 3.98 -14.23
N GLY A 510 32.26 3.98 -15.24
CA GLY A 510 32.58 5.17 -16.04
C GLY A 510 31.49 5.56 -17.02
N ARG A 511 30.56 4.64 -17.31
CA ARG A 511 29.58 4.76 -18.41
C ARG A 511 28.14 4.53 -17.96
N HIS A 512 27.90 3.49 -17.19
CA HIS A 512 26.59 3.10 -16.71
C HIS A 512 26.28 3.82 -15.40
N LYS A 513 25.24 4.64 -15.42
CA LYS A 513 24.85 5.50 -14.28
C LYS A 513 23.45 5.18 -13.83
N PHE A 514 23.18 5.48 -12.57
CA PHE A 514 21.87 5.33 -11.95
C PHE A 514 21.26 6.71 -11.69
N ARG A 515 19.96 6.87 -11.94
CA ARG A 515 19.21 8.06 -11.55
C ARG A 515 17.72 7.77 -11.37
N MET A 516 17.04 8.74 -10.76
CA MET A 516 15.59 8.80 -10.79
C MET A 516 15.12 9.46 -12.10
N ILE A 517 14.11 8.88 -12.74
CA ILE A 517 13.29 9.57 -13.74
C ILE A 517 12.47 10.64 -13.02
N SER A 518 12.44 11.84 -13.56
CA SER A 518 11.58 12.93 -13.07
C SER A 518 10.10 12.75 -13.48
N GLN A 519 9.20 13.45 -12.81
CA GLN A 519 7.79 13.47 -13.22
C GLN A 519 7.63 14.06 -14.62
N ALA A 520 8.40 15.09 -14.97
CA ALA A 520 8.36 15.73 -16.29
C ALA A 520 8.78 14.78 -17.41
N GLU A 521 9.86 14.01 -17.23
CA GLU A 521 10.27 12.98 -18.20
C GLU A 521 9.22 11.87 -18.32
N SER A 522 8.60 11.48 -17.21
CA SER A 522 7.52 10.49 -17.23
C SER A 522 6.30 11.01 -18.01
N LEU A 523 5.91 12.27 -17.78
CA LEU A 523 4.83 12.95 -18.50
C LEU A 523 5.13 13.05 -20.00
N GLU A 524 6.35 13.45 -20.37
CA GLU A 524 6.77 13.51 -21.77
C GLU A 524 6.68 12.13 -22.46
N ASN A 525 7.14 11.08 -21.78
CA ASN A 525 7.05 9.72 -22.30
C ASN A 525 5.61 9.26 -22.46
N LEU A 526 4.71 9.59 -21.53
CA LEU A 526 3.27 9.30 -21.66
C LEU A 526 2.67 10.01 -22.88
N HIS A 527 2.99 11.29 -23.09
CA HIS A 527 2.57 12.01 -24.30
C HIS A 527 3.13 11.39 -25.58
N ALA A 528 4.39 10.94 -25.58
CA ALA A 528 5.00 10.29 -26.74
C ALA A 528 4.32 8.96 -27.07
N ILE A 529 4.12 8.09 -26.07
CA ILE A 529 3.39 6.83 -26.20
C ILE A 529 1.97 7.09 -26.74
N TYR A 530 1.26 8.04 -26.15
CA TYR A 530 -0.07 8.46 -26.57
C TYR A 530 -0.10 8.88 -28.05
N ARG A 531 0.81 9.77 -28.47
CA ARG A 531 0.90 10.22 -29.86
C ARG A 531 1.21 9.07 -30.82
N LEU A 532 2.11 8.16 -30.45
CA LEU A 532 2.45 6.99 -31.26
C LEU A 532 1.21 6.09 -31.45
N ILE A 533 0.50 5.76 -30.37
CA ILE A 533 -0.72 4.96 -30.47
C ILE A 533 -1.77 5.67 -31.30
N ARG A 534 -2.00 6.97 -31.09
CA ARG A 534 -2.99 7.74 -31.88
C ARG A 534 -2.62 7.89 -33.35
N ALA A 535 -1.33 7.97 -33.68
CA ALA A 535 -0.87 8.06 -35.07
C ALA A 535 -1.07 6.76 -35.85
N HIS A 536 -0.79 5.61 -35.22
CA HIS A 536 -0.85 4.30 -35.88
C HIS A 536 -2.20 3.57 -35.68
N ARG A 537 -2.85 3.80 -34.54
CA ARG A 537 -4.10 3.17 -34.10
C ARG A 537 -5.06 4.23 -33.52
N PRO A 538 -5.56 5.18 -34.34
CA PRO A 538 -6.36 6.31 -33.88
C PRO A 538 -7.64 5.91 -33.12
N ALA A 539 -8.23 4.77 -33.46
CA ALA A 539 -9.45 4.25 -32.84
C ALA A 539 -9.19 3.26 -31.69
N ALA A 540 -7.93 2.96 -31.34
CA ALA A 540 -7.65 2.04 -30.26
C ALA A 540 -7.95 2.67 -28.90
N LYS A 541 -8.44 1.87 -27.96
CA LYS A 541 -8.66 2.28 -26.59
C LYS A 541 -7.32 2.26 -25.85
N ILE A 542 -7.04 3.26 -25.01
CA ILE A 542 -5.83 3.31 -24.20
C ILE A 542 -6.23 3.31 -22.74
N VAL A 543 -5.70 2.37 -21.95
CA VAL A 543 -5.90 2.28 -20.51
C VAL A 543 -4.54 2.36 -19.83
N PHE A 544 -4.28 3.46 -19.12
CA PHE A 544 -3.13 3.57 -18.24
C PHE A 544 -3.49 3.09 -16.83
N THR A 545 -2.52 2.50 -16.14
CA THR A 545 -2.63 2.17 -14.72
C THR A 545 -1.25 2.19 -14.05
N VAL A 546 -1.22 2.39 -12.74
CA VAL A 546 0.02 2.35 -11.94
C VAL A 546 0.04 1.05 -11.12
N SER A 547 1.19 0.39 -11.12
CA SER A 547 1.38 -0.84 -10.37
C SER A 547 1.43 -0.59 -8.86
N PRO A 548 0.65 -1.31 -8.04
CA PRO A 548 0.76 -1.26 -6.59
C PRO A 548 1.99 -1.98 -6.03
N ILE A 549 2.67 -2.81 -6.84
CA ILE A 549 3.81 -3.61 -6.37
C ILE A 549 5.01 -2.70 -6.06
N PRO A 550 5.50 -2.64 -4.81
CA PRO A 550 6.68 -1.88 -4.41
C PRO A 550 7.97 -2.36 -5.08
N LEU A 551 8.99 -1.51 -5.08
CA LEU A 551 10.34 -1.84 -5.56
C LEU A 551 10.87 -3.08 -4.82
N MET A 552 11.61 -3.93 -5.52
CA MET A 552 12.36 -5.02 -4.88
C MET A 552 13.53 -4.49 -4.05
N ALA A 553 14.22 -3.51 -4.59
CA ALA A 553 15.38 -2.88 -4.01
C ALA A 553 15.54 -1.46 -4.56
N THR A 554 16.30 -0.64 -3.86
CA THR A 554 16.71 0.70 -4.29
C THR A 554 18.22 0.81 -4.33
N PHE A 555 18.72 1.62 -5.26
CA PHE A 555 20.14 1.97 -5.36
C PHE A 555 20.46 3.35 -4.75
N ARG A 556 19.48 4.02 -4.13
CA ARG A 556 19.60 5.41 -3.62
C ARG A 556 20.38 5.54 -2.31
N GLY A 557 20.94 4.46 -1.76
CA GLY A 557 21.63 4.48 -0.46
C GLY A 557 20.72 4.91 0.70
N ALA A 558 19.40 4.78 0.54
CA ALA A 558 18.40 5.21 1.49
C ALA A 558 17.25 4.19 1.57
N ALA A 559 16.42 4.26 2.61
CA ALA A 559 15.43 3.23 2.88
C ALA A 559 14.47 2.94 1.70
N THR A 560 14.31 1.65 1.37
CA THR A 560 13.57 1.16 0.19
C THR A 560 12.09 1.49 0.23
N ILE A 561 11.47 1.52 1.41
CA ILE A 561 10.04 1.88 1.55
C ILE A 561 9.81 3.30 1.00
N VAL A 562 10.64 4.25 1.42
CA VAL A 562 10.56 5.65 1.00
C VAL A 562 10.88 5.79 -0.49
N ALA A 563 11.95 5.16 -0.96
CA ALA A 563 12.32 5.16 -2.38
C ALA A 563 11.18 4.60 -3.26
N SER A 564 10.56 3.50 -2.84
CA SER A 564 9.43 2.89 -3.54
C SER A 564 8.21 3.80 -3.55
N ALA A 565 7.86 4.36 -2.40
CA ALA A 565 6.71 5.25 -2.31
C ALA A 565 6.90 6.48 -3.21
N VAL A 566 8.09 7.09 -3.22
CA VAL A 566 8.42 8.22 -4.12
C VAL A 566 8.32 7.80 -5.59
N SER A 567 8.83 6.60 -5.93
CA SER A 567 8.77 6.09 -7.29
C SER A 567 7.33 5.98 -7.82
N LYS A 568 6.40 5.49 -6.99
CA LYS A 568 4.97 5.45 -7.34
C LYS A 568 4.36 6.83 -7.44
N ALA A 569 4.74 7.76 -6.57
CA ALA A 569 4.25 9.13 -6.60
C ALA A 569 4.63 9.86 -7.90
N ILE A 570 5.86 9.69 -8.39
CA ILE A 570 6.33 10.27 -9.65
C ILE A 570 5.45 9.79 -10.82
N LEU A 571 5.27 8.46 -10.93
CA LEU A 571 4.46 7.87 -12.00
C LEU A 571 2.99 8.26 -11.90
N ARG A 572 2.41 8.21 -10.69
CA ARG A 572 1.00 8.54 -10.48
C ARG A 572 0.72 10.02 -10.71
N SER A 573 1.63 10.91 -10.32
CA SER A 573 1.54 12.34 -10.60
C SER A 573 1.60 12.62 -12.11
N ALA A 574 2.52 11.99 -12.84
CA ALA A 574 2.60 12.12 -14.31
C ALA A 574 1.33 11.61 -15.00
N VAL A 575 0.78 10.47 -14.56
CA VAL A 575 -0.48 9.93 -15.10
C VAL A 575 -1.66 10.85 -14.80
N ASP A 576 -1.71 11.48 -13.62
CA ASP A 576 -2.80 12.41 -13.28
C ASP A 576 -2.80 13.61 -14.22
N GLU A 577 -1.65 14.26 -14.35
CA GLU A 577 -1.48 15.46 -15.15
C GLU A 577 -1.74 15.15 -16.63
N PHE A 578 -1.20 14.03 -17.13
CA PHE A 578 -1.47 13.54 -18.47
C PHE A 578 -2.97 13.28 -18.69
N PHE A 579 -3.62 12.52 -17.80
CA PHE A 579 -5.01 12.12 -17.99
C PHE A 579 -5.94 13.32 -17.94
N GLN A 580 -5.76 14.23 -16.97
CA GLN A 580 -6.56 15.46 -16.89
C GLN A 580 -6.41 16.33 -18.14
N ALA A 581 -5.21 16.38 -18.75
CA ALA A 581 -4.97 17.16 -19.95
C ALA A 581 -5.64 16.61 -21.22
N HIS A 582 -5.97 15.31 -21.28
CA HIS A 582 -6.49 14.67 -22.50
C HIS A 582 -7.91 14.11 -22.39
N GLN A 583 -8.37 13.69 -21.21
CA GLN A 583 -9.64 12.96 -21.04
C GLN A 583 -10.86 13.69 -21.63
N ALA A 584 -10.85 15.02 -21.63
CA ALA A 584 -11.95 15.82 -22.19
C ALA A 584 -11.96 15.83 -23.72
N ALA A 585 -10.80 15.67 -24.36
CA ALA A 585 -10.64 15.69 -25.81
C ALA A 585 -10.61 14.29 -26.42
N ASP A 586 -10.30 13.26 -25.63
CA ASP A 586 -10.17 11.88 -26.09
C ASP A 586 -11.04 10.92 -25.25
N PRO A 587 -12.25 10.55 -25.74
CA PRO A 587 -13.15 9.64 -25.04
C PRO A 587 -12.67 8.17 -25.04
N GLU A 588 -11.59 7.87 -25.77
CA GLU A 588 -11.00 6.54 -25.93
C GLU A 588 -9.79 6.34 -24.98
N LEU A 589 -9.52 7.31 -24.11
CA LEU A 589 -8.47 7.28 -23.11
C LEU A 589 -9.06 7.06 -21.71
N TYR A 590 -8.48 6.12 -20.96
CA TYR A 590 -8.93 5.76 -19.62
C TYR A 590 -7.77 5.62 -18.64
N TYR A 591 -8.06 5.82 -17.37
CA TYR A 591 -7.20 5.45 -16.26
C TYR A 591 -7.91 4.39 -15.40
N PHE A 592 -7.25 3.25 -15.19
CA PHE A 592 -7.75 2.23 -14.27
C PHE A 592 -7.04 2.34 -12.90
N PRO A 593 -7.76 2.59 -11.79
CA PRO A 593 -7.18 2.94 -10.50
C PRO A 593 -6.70 1.73 -9.68
N ALA A 594 -5.90 0.84 -10.28
CA ALA A 594 -5.42 -0.36 -9.60
C ALA A 594 -4.55 -0.05 -8.38
N TYR A 595 -3.70 0.98 -8.50
CA TYR A 595 -2.86 1.46 -7.41
C TYR A 595 -3.71 1.86 -6.19
N GLU A 596 -4.72 2.70 -6.42
CA GLU A 596 -5.58 3.26 -5.38
C GLU A 596 -6.43 2.22 -4.69
N VAL A 597 -6.95 1.25 -5.45
CA VAL A 597 -7.70 0.13 -4.89
C VAL A 597 -6.82 -0.61 -3.89
N VAL A 598 -5.62 -1.02 -4.30
CA VAL A 598 -4.75 -1.81 -3.43
C VAL A 598 -4.26 -1.00 -2.24
N THR A 599 -3.86 0.26 -2.43
CA THR A 599 -3.25 1.06 -1.35
C THR A 599 -4.26 1.80 -0.47
N GLY A 600 -5.54 1.90 -0.87
CA GLY A 600 -6.53 2.71 -0.15
C GLY A 600 -7.78 1.97 0.31
N CYS A 601 -8.09 0.79 -0.25
CA CYS A 601 -9.28 0.02 0.12
C CYS A 601 -9.04 -1.12 1.12
N PHE A 602 -7.79 -1.32 1.54
CA PHE A 602 -7.36 -2.44 2.39
C PHE A 602 -6.50 -1.94 3.54
N HIS A 603 -6.59 -2.60 4.69
CA HIS A 603 -5.67 -2.42 5.80
C HIS A 603 -4.40 -3.25 5.63
N GLU A 604 -4.51 -4.46 5.05
CA GLU A 604 -3.39 -5.36 4.87
C GLU A 604 -3.35 -5.97 3.44
N PRO A 605 -3.07 -5.16 2.41
CA PRO A 605 -3.18 -5.61 1.02
C PRO A 605 -2.10 -6.61 0.58
N PHE A 606 -0.95 -6.65 1.27
CA PHE A 606 0.24 -7.38 0.82
C PHE A 606 0.53 -8.65 1.63
N THR A 607 1.11 -9.64 0.96
CA THR A 607 1.64 -10.86 1.59
C THR A 607 2.78 -10.53 2.59
N PRO A 608 3.30 -11.52 3.35
CA PRO A 608 4.38 -11.29 4.31
C PRO A 608 5.66 -10.67 3.73
N ASP A 609 5.86 -10.70 2.41
CA ASP A 609 6.97 -10.00 1.74
C ASP A 609 6.77 -8.49 1.59
N LEU A 610 5.61 -7.97 2.00
CA LEU A 610 5.17 -6.57 1.88
C LEU A 610 5.21 -6.01 0.45
N ARG A 611 5.30 -6.87 -0.57
CA ARG A 611 5.41 -6.45 -1.97
C ARG A 611 4.29 -6.97 -2.84
N HIS A 612 3.98 -8.26 -2.76
CA HIS A 612 2.96 -8.86 -3.60
C HIS A 612 1.59 -8.74 -2.93
N PRO A 613 0.55 -8.25 -3.63
CA PRO A 613 -0.79 -8.23 -3.06
C PRO A 613 -1.33 -9.64 -2.83
N PHE A 614 -2.17 -9.82 -1.81
CA PHE A 614 -2.88 -11.07 -1.62
C PHE A 614 -3.83 -11.37 -2.80
N LEU A 615 -4.12 -12.65 -3.02
CA LEU A 615 -4.96 -13.08 -4.14
C LEU A 615 -6.34 -12.41 -4.15
N HIS A 616 -7.00 -12.29 -3.01
CA HIS A 616 -8.31 -11.63 -2.91
C HIS A 616 -8.25 -10.15 -3.30
N THR A 617 -7.16 -9.46 -2.97
CA THR A 617 -6.87 -8.08 -3.37
C THR A 617 -6.66 -7.96 -4.89
N ILE A 618 -5.93 -8.90 -5.48
CA ILE A 618 -5.75 -9.00 -6.94
C ILE A 618 -7.11 -9.24 -7.62
N LEU A 619 -7.87 -10.22 -7.15
CA LEU A 619 -9.14 -10.60 -7.76
C LEU A 619 -10.21 -9.51 -7.64
N LEU A 620 -10.21 -8.68 -6.57
CA LEU A 620 -11.10 -7.52 -6.52
C LEU A 620 -10.77 -6.52 -7.64
N ASN A 621 -9.49 -6.20 -7.83
CA ASN A 621 -9.05 -5.36 -8.94
C ASN A 621 -9.48 -5.95 -10.29
N MET A 622 -9.24 -7.24 -10.50
CA MET A 622 -9.57 -7.90 -11.77
C MET A 622 -11.07 -7.91 -12.05
N LYS A 623 -11.90 -8.19 -11.03
CA LYS A 623 -13.37 -8.16 -11.15
C LYS A 623 -13.91 -6.76 -11.43
N MET A 624 -13.30 -5.72 -10.85
CA MET A 624 -13.65 -4.34 -11.21
C MET A 624 -13.28 -4.03 -12.66
N PHE A 625 -12.07 -4.40 -13.10
CA PHE A 625 -11.71 -4.22 -14.51
C PHE A 625 -12.70 -4.95 -15.43
N GLU A 626 -13.00 -6.21 -15.14
CA GLU A 626 -13.98 -7.01 -15.87
C GLU A 626 -15.34 -6.32 -15.94
N ARG A 627 -15.90 -5.91 -14.81
CA ARG A 627 -17.23 -5.28 -14.72
C ARG A 627 -17.38 -4.04 -15.59
N TYR A 628 -16.37 -3.17 -15.57
CA TYR A 628 -16.50 -1.84 -16.17
C TYR A 628 -15.95 -1.78 -17.59
N PHE A 629 -14.93 -2.58 -17.91
CA PHE A 629 -14.29 -2.54 -19.22
C PHE A 629 -14.76 -3.67 -20.13
N CYS A 630 -15.23 -4.80 -19.57
CA CYS A 630 -15.52 -6.02 -20.34
C CYS A 630 -17.02 -6.37 -20.38
N ASP A 631 -17.47 -7.01 -21.47
CA ASP A 631 -18.87 -7.39 -21.68
C ASP A 631 -19.24 -8.76 -21.09
N SER A 632 -18.60 -9.17 -20.00
CA SER A 632 -18.75 -10.52 -19.42
C SER A 632 -20.11 -10.78 -18.77
N GLY A 633 -20.91 -9.73 -18.54
CA GLY A 633 -22.15 -9.80 -17.79
C GLY A 633 -21.98 -9.81 -16.27
N LEU A 634 -20.75 -9.67 -15.75
CA LEU A 634 -20.51 -9.46 -14.32
C LEU A 634 -21.23 -8.17 -13.88
N GLY A 635 -22.10 -8.27 -12.87
CA GLY A 635 -22.89 -7.14 -12.36
C GLY A 635 -22.44 -6.62 -10.99
N ASP A 636 -22.98 -5.47 -10.58
CA ASP A 636 -22.62 -4.81 -9.31
C ASP A 636 -22.96 -5.65 -8.08
N ALA A 637 -24.07 -6.41 -8.12
CA ALA A 637 -24.44 -7.31 -7.03
C ALA A 637 -23.41 -8.42 -6.78
N GLN A 638 -22.79 -8.94 -7.84
CA GLN A 638 -21.75 -9.96 -7.73
C GLN A 638 -20.43 -9.37 -7.19
N ILE A 639 -20.12 -8.11 -7.56
CA ILE A 639 -19.00 -7.40 -6.96
C ILE A 639 -19.25 -7.13 -5.48
N ALA A 640 -20.46 -6.71 -5.10
CA ALA A 640 -20.82 -6.47 -3.70
C ALA A 640 -20.68 -7.74 -2.85
N GLU A 641 -21.18 -8.89 -3.31
CA GLU A 641 -21.01 -10.18 -2.62
C GLU A 641 -19.52 -10.54 -2.46
N PHE A 642 -18.73 -10.34 -3.52
CA PHE A 642 -17.30 -10.60 -3.49
C PHE A 642 -16.56 -9.66 -2.52
N LEU A 643 -16.93 -8.38 -2.53
CA LEU A 643 -16.34 -7.34 -1.67
C LEU A 643 -16.58 -7.63 -0.18
N ALA A 644 -17.73 -8.19 0.18
CA ALA A 644 -18.00 -8.59 1.57
C ALA A 644 -17.02 -9.66 2.06
N GLU A 645 -16.71 -10.67 1.25
CA GLU A 645 -15.73 -11.70 1.59
C GLU A 645 -14.30 -11.13 1.62
N VAL A 646 -13.96 -10.28 0.65
CA VAL A 646 -12.67 -9.59 0.60
C VAL A 646 -12.41 -8.77 1.87
N ARG A 647 -13.42 -8.00 2.33
CA ARG A 647 -13.34 -7.21 3.57
C ARG A 647 -13.18 -8.10 4.81
N TYR A 648 -13.91 -9.20 4.88
CA TYR A 648 -13.77 -10.15 5.97
C TYR A 648 -12.32 -10.67 6.05
N ARG A 649 -11.74 -11.07 4.91
CA ARG A 649 -10.36 -11.55 4.85
C ARG A 649 -9.37 -10.48 5.25
N ASP A 650 -9.49 -9.25 4.76
CA ASP A 650 -8.61 -8.13 5.10
C ASP A 650 -8.57 -7.87 6.61
N LEU A 651 -9.73 -7.85 7.28
CA LEU A 651 -9.80 -7.70 8.74
C LEU A 651 -9.25 -8.93 9.48
N ALA A 652 -9.55 -10.14 8.99
CA ALA A 652 -9.14 -11.39 9.62
C ALA A 652 -7.63 -11.64 9.52
N LEU A 653 -6.93 -11.01 8.57
CA LEU A 653 -5.48 -11.05 8.48
C LEU A 653 -4.80 -10.45 9.71
N ASN A 654 -5.44 -9.51 10.41
CA ASN A 654 -4.93 -8.95 11.66
C ASN A 654 -5.68 -9.48 12.89
N GLY A 655 -5.80 -10.81 13.02
CA GLY A 655 -6.50 -11.41 14.14
C GLY A 655 -6.34 -12.93 14.28
N ALA A 656 -7.14 -13.51 15.17
CA ALA A 656 -7.09 -14.95 15.47
C ALA A 656 -7.39 -15.85 14.26
N ASP A 657 -8.14 -15.35 13.28
CA ASP A 657 -8.55 -16.09 12.07
C ASP A 657 -7.45 -16.10 10.98
N ARG A 658 -6.34 -15.37 11.18
CA ARG A 658 -5.25 -15.25 10.20
C ARG A 658 -4.73 -16.59 9.66
N PRO A 659 -4.43 -17.63 10.48
CA PRO A 659 -3.89 -18.88 9.96
C PRO A 659 -4.85 -19.58 8.97
N LEU A 660 -6.15 -19.54 9.26
CA LEU A 660 -7.18 -20.11 8.40
C LEU A 660 -7.27 -19.35 7.06
N VAL A 661 -7.34 -18.02 7.13
CA VAL A 661 -7.40 -17.15 5.94
C VAL A 661 -6.16 -17.32 5.07
N MET A 662 -4.97 -17.37 5.67
CA MET A 662 -3.71 -17.59 4.95
C MET A 662 -3.67 -18.96 4.25
N ALA A 663 -4.15 -20.02 4.91
CA ALA A 663 -4.21 -21.36 4.31
C ALA A 663 -5.10 -21.38 3.06
N ARG A 664 -6.28 -20.73 3.13
CA ARG A 664 -7.20 -20.64 1.99
C ARG A 664 -6.66 -19.79 0.85
N ILE A 665 -6.07 -18.64 1.16
CA ILE A 665 -5.43 -17.80 0.13
C ILE A 665 -4.34 -18.59 -0.60
N LYS A 666 -3.56 -19.41 0.11
CA LYS A 666 -2.53 -20.25 -0.50
C LYS A 666 -3.12 -21.29 -1.43
N GLU A 667 -4.12 -22.05 -0.98
CA GLU A 667 -4.80 -23.07 -1.77
C GLU A 667 -5.38 -22.48 -3.07
N GLU A 668 -6.13 -21.38 -2.98
CA GLU A 668 -6.71 -20.69 -4.14
C GLU A 668 -5.63 -20.13 -5.08
N ALA A 669 -4.48 -19.68 -4.55
CA ALA A 669 -3.38 -19.19 -5.37
C ALA A 669 -2.70 -20.34 -6.14
N ASP A 670 -2.54 -21.49 -5.50
CA ASP A 670 -2.00 -22.70 -6.10
C ASP A 670 -2.97 -23.25 -7.18
N GLU A 671 -4.29 -23.24 -6.92
CA GLU A 671 -5.32 -23.56 -7.91
C GLU A 671 -5.24 -22.67 -9.14
N TRP A 672 -5.13 -21.35 -8.95
CA TRP A 672 -5.03 -20.44 -10.09
C TRP A 672 -3.79 -20.76 -10.93
N ARG A 673 -2.67 -21.11 -10.29
CA ARG A 673 -1.39 -21.50 -10.91
C ARG A 673 -1.48 -22.80 -11.69
N GLY A 674 -2.17 -23.82 -11.16
CA GLY A 674 -2.25 -25.14 -11.79
C GLY A 674 -3.32 -25.25 -12.89
N ASP A 675 -4.53 -24.77 -12.63
CA ASP A 675 -5.71 -25.18 -13.42
C ASP A 675 -6.08 -24.22 -14.55
N GLY A 676 -5.40 -23.07 -14.63
CA GLY A 676 -5.67 -22.04 -15.63
C GLY A 676 -7.10 -21.50 -15.58
N LYS A 677 -7.81 -21.64 -14.46
CA LYS A 677 -9.14 -21.07 -14.18
C LYS A 677 -9.04 -20.03 -13.08
N VAL A 678 -9.87 -18.99 -13.13
CA VAL A 678 -9.96 -18.02 -12.03
C VAL A 678 -10.54 -18.78 -10.83
N PRO A 679 -9.85 -18.81 -9.67
CA PRO A 679 -10.32 -19.56 -8.52
C PRO A 679 -11.61 -18.94 -7.99
N CYS A 680 -12.50 -19.79 -7.50
CA CYS A 680 -13.67 -19.35 -6.77
C CYS A 680 -13.22 -19.04 -5.34
N ILE A 681 -13.33 -17.79 -4.90
CA ILE A 681 -13.05 -17.44 -3.52
C ILE A 681 -14.14 -18.05 -2.64
N GLU A 682 -13.79 -19.09 -1.88
CA GLU A 682 -14.72 -19.68 -0.91
C GLU A 682 -14.91 -18.73 0.27
N SER A 683 -16.15 -18.58 0.73
CA SER A 683 -16.40 -17.69 1.86
C SER A 683 -15.88 -18.30 3.16
N VAL A 684 -14.79 -17.75 3.68
CA VAL A 684 -14.19 -18.20 4.95
C VAL A 684 -15.15 -17.94 6.10
N ALA A 685 -15.91 -16.83 6.05
CA ALA A 685 -16.95 -16.55 7.03
C ALA A 685 -18.04 -17.63 7.06
N ARG A 686 -18.51 -18.10 5.89
CA ARG A 686 -19.51 -19.19 5.80
C ARG A 686 -18.94 -20.52 6.28
N LEU A 687 -17.67 -20.81 5.96
CA LEU A 687 -16.99 -22.02 6.43
C LEU A 687 -16.86 -22.03 7.96
N LYS A 688 -16.43 -20.92 8.56
CA LYS A 688 -16.32 -20.78 10.01
C LYS A 688 -17.68 -20.93 10.68
N ALA A 689 -18.72 -20.25 10.18
CA ALA A 689 -20.08 -20.42 10.70
C ALA A 689 -20.55 -21.89 10.65
N ARG A 690 -20.18 -22.62 9.59
CA ARG A 690 -20.47 -24.06 9.47
C ARG A 690 -19.67 -24.88 10.48
N ASP A 691 -18.38 -24.61 10.62
CA ASP A 691 -17.49 -25.36 11.51
C ASP A 691 -17.81 -25.09 12.99
N ASP A 692 -18.22 -23.87 13.35
CA ASP A 692 -18.74 -23.52 14.68
C ASP A 692 -20.03 -24.29 15.00
N VAL A 693 -20.93 -24.45 14.03
CA VAL A 693 -22.12 -25.29 14.17
C VAL A 693 -21.76 -26.77 14.33
N ILE A 694 -20.76 -27.27 13.59
CA ILE A 694 -20.28 -28.65 13.73
C ILE A 694 -19.65 -28.86 15.13
N ALA A 695 -18.83 -27.92 15.60
CA ALA A 695 -18.19 -27.98 16.90
C ALA A 695 -19.21 -27.91 18.04
N ALA A 696 -20.21 -27.03 17.93
CA ALA A 696 -21.33 -26.96 18.88
C ALA A 696 -22.08 -28.30 18.97
N ARG A 697 -22.39 -28.92 17.82
CA ARG A 697 -23.03 -30.24 17.77
C ARG A 697 -22.16 -31.35 18.35
N ALA A 698 -20.84 -31.30 18.12
CA ALA A 698 -19.91 -32.26 18.70
C ALA A 698 -19.89 -32.14 20.24
N LYS A 699 -19.84 -30.91 20.76
CA LYS A 699 -19.91 -30.64 22.20
C LYS A 699 -21.21 -31.14 22.82
N GLU A 700 -22.37 -30.86 22.20
CA GLU A 700 -23.67 -31.37 22.65
C GLU A 700 -23.70 -32.91 22.70
N ARG A 701 -23.12 -33.58 21.70
CA ARG A 701 -23.02 -35.04 21.66
C ARG A 701 -22.15 -35.60 22.78
N ASP A 702 -21.01 -34.95 23.06
CA ASP A 702 -20.07 -35.39 24.09
C ASP A 702 -20.68 -35.20 25.49
N GLU A 703 -21.38 -34.09 25.73
CA GLU A 703 -22.16 -33.85 26.95
C GLU A 703 -23.27 -34.88 27.15
N ALA A 704 -24.03 -35.21 26.08
CA ALA A 704 -25.05 -36.26 26.13
C ALA A 704 -24.46 -37.65 26.42
N THR A 705 -23.28 -37.94 25.85
CA THR A 705 -22.56 -39.20 26.08
C THR A 705 -22.08 -39.30 27.53
N ALA A 706 -21.54 -38.22 28.08
CA ALA A 706 -21.11 -38.14 29.48
C ALA A 706 -22.28 -38.36 30.44
N LEU A 707 -23.43 -37.71 30.19
CA LEU A 707 -24.64 -37.91 30.97
C LEU A 707 -25.12 -39.37 30.93
N ARG A 708 -25.12 -39.98 29.73
CA ARG A 708 -25.51 -41.38 29.59
C ARG A 708 -24.58 -42.34 30.33
N GLN A 709 -23.27 -42.06 30.32
CA GLN A 709 -22.29 -42.85 31.06
C GLN A 709 -22.50 -42.71 32.57
N GLN A 710 -22.86 -41.53 33.05
CA GLN A 710 -23.20 -41.28 34.45
C GLN A 710 -24.45 -42.07 34.87
N GLU A 711 -25.51 -42.07 34.04
CA GLU A 711 -26.72 -42.88 34.28
C GLU A 711 -26.42 -44.38 34.31
N LEU A 712 -25.61 -44.88 33.39
CA LEU A 712 -25.23 -46.30 33.34
C LEU A 712 -24.40 -46.71 34.56
N THR A 713 -23.52 -45.82 35.02
CA THR A 713 -22.72 -46.04 36.24
C THR A 713 -23.63 -46.09 37.46
N ALA A 714 -24.55 -45.13 37.60
CA ALA A 714 -25.53 -45.12 38.69
C ALA A 714 -26.38 -46.41 38.71
N LYS A 715 -26.90 -46.85 37.56
CA LYS A 715 -27.65 -48.12 37.45
C LYS A 715 -26.81 -49.34 37.79
N ARG A 716 -25.52 -49.34 37.43
CA ARG A 716 -24.60 -50.44 37.77
C ARG A 716 -24.39 -50.49 39.27
N ASP A 717 -24.19 -49.35 39.91
CA ASP A 717 -23.94 -49.25 41.36
C ASP A 717 -25.20 -49.64 42.15
N GLU A 718 -26.40 -49.22 41.72
CA GLU A 718 -27.68 -49.68 42.26
C GLU A 718 -27.83 -51.21 42.14
N ALA A 719 -27.51 -51.78 40.98
CA ALA A 719 -27.57 -53.23 40.77
C ALA A 719 -26.54 -53.99 41.62
N LEU A 720 -25.36 -53.41 41.86
CA LEU A 720 -24.34 -53.98 42.75
C LEU A 720 -24.82 -53.98 44.20
N ALA A 721 -25.35 -52.84 44.68
CA ALA A 721 -25.89 -52.70 46.03
C ALA A 721 -27.05 -53.68 46.27
N ALA A 722 -27.95 -53.85 45.29
CA ALA A 722 -29.04 -54.83 45.37
C ALA A 722 -28.52 -56.28 45.44
N ARG A 723 -27.44 -56.60 44.70
CA ARG A 723 -26.80 -57.93 44.76
C ARG A 723 -26.12 -58.17 46.10
N GLU A 724 -25.45 -57.18 46.67
CA GLU A 724 -24.82 -57.28 47.98
C GLU A 724 -25.86 -57.48 49.08
N ALA A 725 -26.95 -56.70 49.07
CA ALA A 725 -28.07 -56.86 49.99
C ALA A 725 -28.67 -58.28 49.92
N ALA A 726 -28.92 -58.79 48.71
CA ALA A 726 -29.43 -60.14 48.50
C ALA A 726 -28.43 -61.24 48.96
N ALA A 727 -27.13 -61.01 48.79
CA ALA A 727 -26.10 -61.92 49.27
C ALA A 727 -26.03 -61.93 50.81
N GLU A 728 -26.22 -60.77 51.44
CA GLU A 728 -26.25 -60.67 52.90
C GLU A 728 -27.50 -61.32 53.50
N GLU A 729 -28.67 -61.15 52.88
CA GLU A 729 -29.87 -61.89 53.28
C GLU A 729 -29.67 -63.40 53.18
N ARG A 730 -29.03 -63.89 52.11
CA ARG A 730 -28.68 -65.32 51.97
C ARG A 730 -27.74 -65.79 53.06
N ARG A 731 -26.76 -64.97 53.47
CA ARG A 731 -25.85 -65.30 54.59
C ARG A 731 -26.62 -65.38 55.91
N LYS A 732 -27.49 -64.40 56.20
CA LYS A 732 -28.34 -64.39 57.40
C LYS A 732 -29.26 -65.62 57.44
N ALA A 733 -29.89 -65.96 56.31
CA ALA A 733 -30.74 -67.15 56.20
C ALA A 733 -29.94 -68.46 56.37
N ALA A 734 -28.72 -68.55 55.82
CA ALA A 734 -27.86 -69.71 55.98
C ALA A 734 -27.38 -69.87 57.43
N GLU A 735 -27.04 -68.77 58.11
CA GLU A 735 -26.65 -68.78 59.52
C GLU A 735 -27.83 -69.15 60.43
N GLN A 736 -29.02 -68.65 60.14
CA GLN A 736 -30.23 -69.05 60.85
C GLN A 736 -30.52 -70.55 60.68
N ARG A 737 -30.39 -71.10 59.46
CA ARG A 737 -30.48 -72.55 59.23
C ARG A 737 -29.40 -73.34 59.99
N ARG A 738 -28.18 -72.79 60.12
CA ARG A 738 -27.11 -73.42 60.92
C ARG A 738 -27.51 -73.47 62.39
N LEU A 739 -28.00 -72.36 62.94
CA LEU A 739 -28.44 -72.26 64.34
C LEU A 739 -29.64 -73.18 64.62
N GLU A 740 -30.61 -73.27 63.70
CA GLU A 740 -31.73 -74.21 63.79
C GLU A 740 -31.27 -75.67 63.76
N ALA A 741 -30.30 -76.00 62.90
CA ALA A 741 -29.70 -77.33 62.84
C ALA A 741 -28.89 -77.69 64.11
N GLU A 742 -28.17 -76.72 64.68
CA GLU A 742 -27.47 -76.87 65.97
C GLU A 742 -28.45 -77.05 67.13
N ALA A 743 -29.54 -76.28 67.18
CA ALA A 743 -30.61 -76.43 68.17
C ALA A 743 -31.31 -77.79 68.04
N ALA A 744 -31.57 -78.26 66.81
CA ALA A 744 -32.12 -79.59 66.56
C ALA A 744 -31.15 -80.72 66.99
N ARG A 745 -29.84 -80.53 66.80
CA ARG A 745 -28.82 -81.46 67.33
C ARG A 745 -28.77 -81.46 68.85
N ALA A 746 -28.85 -80.29 69.49
CA ALA A 746 -28.91 -80.16 70.95
C ALA A 746 -30.18 -80.80 71.54
N ALA A 747 -31.34 -80.66 70.87
CA ALA A 747 -32.59 -81.30 71.27
C ALA A 747 -32.57 -82.85 71.15
N ARG A 748 -31.76 -83.40 70.25
CA ARG A 748 -31.50 -84.85 70.16
C ARG A 748 -30.53 -85.36 71.23
N ALA A 749 -29.78 -84.48 71.88
CA ALA A 749 -28.94 -84.80 73.03
C ALA A 749 -29.74 -84.63 74.34
N ARG A 750 -30.62 -85.60 74.64
CA ARG A 750 -31.07 -85.87 76.01
C ARG A 750 -30.44 -87.18 76.50
N PRO A 751 -30.11 -87.26 77.80
CA PRO A 751 -28.99 -88.04 78.32
C PRO A 751 -29.27 -89.55 78.38
N ALA A 752 -28.20 -90.34 78.31
CA ALA A 752 -28.22 -91.71 78.79
C ALA A 752 -28.31 -91.70 80.33
N ARG A 753 -29.24 -92.52 80.84
CA ARG A 753 -29.58 -92.87 82.24
C ARG A 753 -28.79 -92.23 83.38
#